data_AF-A0A0D2PG97-F1
#
_entry.id   AF-A0A0D2PG97-F1
#
_cell.length_a   1.000
_cell.length_b   1.000
_cell.length_c   1.000
_cell.angle_alpha   90.00
_cell.angle_beta   90.00
_cell.angle_gamma   90.00
#
_symmetry.space_group_name_H-M   'P 1'
#
loop_
_entity.id
_entity.type
_entity.pdbx_description
1 polymer ?
#
loop_
_entity_poly.entity_id
_entity_poly.type
_entity_poly.pdbx_seq_one_letter_code
_entity_poly.pdbx_strand_id
1 'polypeptide(L)'
;MDYQEMHHQLHGSGDVIVPPPVRSTSLTTATNIVNPVVNDNPVMSSAMQVLDQLSSVGKALPFVAPAFVILKIIIDMERRAQDVDAKCNDLLERITFMLSHMPVLLKIEIMAPTRKVIDRINETMKDAASLIAAYRKQNRVVRRLSISNREKFMTCAEDVNSCCRDLLMSLQIHQSIQLDILTRKVPLDEDDEAAETFVAKHGGSVDAVMHDRELVKEFAEQRHFVMDDSVMEQLSTNIADSVQQNHIRLEGILRDNVQSSIVDGLKSLAAEMLAAEAEQKFTCVQCDTQFTNYTNGPKACSFHRAEYDSWTKHFPCCSAAPPCEFGTHRAKHHCDYPYGKFFPRSRGVLGYVDTMEEWSSVEDTNLENDEVQKASVSKLLRWVSRGDRLQENTLLITVGRAWYKNPYYFNTFTAKEMETITKSVRLSRRTLIFRTAPNDNEFAMAEWILSISGKITGVRIAAKAATSTNPYIRVCPIDLSTCTKSGDILTLSEGGMRSYLPASPYVLLPPLRIGPVLSDEPARPVRTNFKTRTSPALRVILKTMSDPPLTANPEFANGRCDYYRGTVSVFNNNAPGSLNPVTIAGVSAAYRMVGNAEYAPVEQCKVLNGTDSALPVTIEPRQAWQLAFEVAVPRTPADAALDVRWWNRAFGPRHRPVRIRITLEDIEGEECTLVLEHVFKPYPLTKRKDDDLAFVFFDDPNVLARRGVHVQPCTSEGEVIVIGGTTLNTKRLEKTVYQALKSGKTEVDLAIGRTMSGAEGTWEWAAWALIDISCRRVYAFKIIVQEGKDAPVQRFGAVEYVLCPAYGDTVNKPRPVSYATETARLPPLEAYTLPEYPQDDALDDFKPPVPPKPATPVIEAAGLASTLAMSAGPVPVELTNRLASIDANLARIAAALEKLVTAAPSTKS
;
A
#
# COMPACT_ATOMS: atom_id res chain seq x y z
N MET A 1 31.85 38.04 -14.92
CA MET A 1 32.91 37.06 -15.25
C MET A 1 32.35 36.19 -16.35
N ASP A 2 32.58 36.63 -17.58
CA ASP A 2 32.21 35.95 -18.82
C ASP A 2 33.19 34.81 -19.09
N TYR A 3 32.70 33.70 -19.64
CA TYR A 3 33.50 32.75 -20.41
C TYR A 3 32.60 32.04 -21.44
N GLN A 4 32.32 32.78 -22.52
CA GLN A 4 32.02 32.25 -23.85
C GLN A 4 33.15 32.76 -24.74
N GLU A 5 34.05 31.89 -25.18
CA GLU A 5 34.88 31.99 -26.39
C GLU A 5 36.06 31.02 -26.30
N MET A 6 36.09 30.01 -27.18
CA MET A 6 37.29 29.53 -27.86
C MET A 6 36.90 28.30 -28.69
N HIS A 7 36.75 28.50 -30.00
CA HIS A 7 37.43 27.75 -31.07
C HIS A 7 36.59 27.77 -32.36
N HIS A 8 36.81 28.83 -33.14
CA HIS A 8 36.63 28.83 -34.59
C HIS A 8 37.98 29.16 -35.25
N GLN A 9 38.15 28.60 -36.45
CA GLN A 9 39.21 28.80 -37.46
C GLN A 9 40.40 27.83 -37.41
N LEU A 10 40.43 26.95 -38.40
CA LEU A 10 41.56 26.78 -39.33
C LEU A 10 41.01 26.12 -40.62
N HIS A 11 40.89 26.91 -41.68
CA HIS A 11 40.79 26.43 -43.06
C HIS A 11 42.20 26.17 -43.60
N GLY A 12 42.37 25.09 -44.36
CA GLY A 12 43.54 24.81 -45.20
C GLY A 12 43.15 23.94 -46.39
N SER A 13 43.44 24.46 -47.58
CA SER A 13 43.10 24.03 -48.94
C SER A 13 43.78 22.76 -49.45
N GLY A 14 43.15 22.04 -50.38
CA GLY A 14 43.77 20.94 -51.14
C GLY A 14 42.88 20.36 -52.23
N ASP A 15 43.27 20.68 -53.47
CA ASP A 15 42.67 20.49 -54.79
C ASP A 15 41.86 19.23 -55.19
N VAL A 16 40.97 19.55 -56.12
CA VAL A 16 40.08 18.81 -57.01
C VAL A 16 40.84 17.89 -57.99
N ILE A 17 40.36 16.65 -58.16
CA ILE A 17 40.47 15.90 -59.44
C ILE A 17 39.07 15.35 -59.80
N VAL A 18 38.56 15.82 -60.93
CA VAL A 18 37.28 15.45 -61.55
C VAL A 18 37.47 14.28 -62.53
N PRO A 19 36.58 13.28 -62.54
CA PRO A 19 36.18 12.56 -63.75
C PRO A 19 34.74 12.98 -64.17
N PRO A 20 34.40 12.88 -65.46
CA PRO A 20 33.40 13.72 -66.12
C PRO A 20 31.94 13.33 -65.82
N PRO A 21 30.99 14.28 -65.89
CA PRO A 21 29.57 13.98 -65.76
C PRO A 21 28.99 13.39 -67.04
N VAL A 22 28.42 12.20 -66.92
CA VAL A 22 27.47 11.63 -67.88
C VAL A 22 26.18 12.45 -67.79
N ARG A 23 25.82 13.12 -68.89
CA ARG A 23 24.56 13.88 -69.05
C ARG A 23 23.37 12.93 -68.97
N SER A 24 22.60 12.99 -67.89
CA SER A 24 21.17 12.64 -67.88
C SER A 24 20.35 13.92 -67.71
N THR A 25 19.65 14.32 -68.76
CA THR A 25 18.73 15.46 -68.78
C THR A 25 17.55 15.20 -67.86
N SER A 26 17.61 15.68 -66.62
CA SER A 26 16.47 15.73 -65.70
C SER A 26 15.63 16.97 -65.98
N LEU A 27 14.33 16.76 -66.15
CA LEU A 27 13.27 17.76 -66.38
C LEU A 27 12.93 18.54 -65.08
N THR A 28 13.95 19.09 -64.44
CA THR A 28 13.87 19.93 -63.23
C THR A 28 14.61 21.23 -63.48
N THR A 29 14.11 22.02 -64.43
CA THR A 29 14.51 23.42 -64.59
C THR A 29 13.35 24.20 -65.19
N ALA A 30 12.38 24.58 -64.33
CA ALA A 30 11.44 25.68 -64.57
C ALA A 30 10.63 25.97 -63.29
N THR A 31 11.29 26.13 -62.14
CA THR A 31 10.77 27.01 -61.09
C THR A 31 11.37 28.39 -61.32
N ASN A 32 10.52 29.42 -61.27
CA ASN A 32 10.82 30.85 -61.44
C ASN A 32 11.02 31.35 -62.88
N ILE A 33 9.91 31.48 -63.61
CA ILE A 33 9.66 32.65 -64.45
C ILE A 33 8.27 33.18 -64.07
N VAL A 34 8.24 34.16 -63.17
CA VAL A 34 7.08 35.03 -62.97
C VAL A 34 7.01 35.93 -64.21
N ASN A 35 6.10 35.61 -65.13
CA ASN A 35 5.75 36.49 -66.24
C ASN A 35 4.54 37.34 -65.80
N PRO A 36 4.61 38.68 -65.85
CA PRO A 36 3.65 39.58 -65.20
C PRO A 36 2.35 39.81 -66.01
N VAL A 37 1.82 38.78 -66.67
CA VAL A 37 0.58 38.90 -67.50
C VAL A 37 -0.53 37.93 -67.05
N VAL A 38 -0.33 37.15 -65.98
CA VAL A 38 -1.33 36.18 -65.47
C VAL A 38 -2.24 36.76 -64.38
N ASN A 39 -2.06 38.03 -63.98
CA ASN A 39 -2.68 38.57 -62.77
C ASN A 39 -4.17 38.97 -62.86
N ASP A 40 -4.82 38.88 -64.02
CA ASP A 40 -6.22 39.35 -64.16
C ASP A 40 -7.27 38.25 -64.47
N ASN A 41 -6.89 36.95 -64.57
CA ASN A 41 -7.88 35.86 -64.75
C ASN A 41 -7.99 34.96 -63.49
N PRO A 42 -9.02 35.14 -62.64
CA PRO A 42 -9.18 34.37 -61.41
C PRO A 42 -9.38 32.86 -61.63
N VAL A 43 -9.91 32.45 -62.79
CA VAL A 43 -10.14 31.04 -63.13
C VAL A 43 -8.80 30.29 -63.29
N MET A 44 -7.79 30.92 -63.90
CA MET A 44 -6.45 30.33 -64.05
C MET A 44 -5.75 30.13 -62.71
N SER A 45 -5.83 31.12 -61.81
CA SER A 45 -5.22 31.03 -60.49
C SER A 45 -5.83 29.89 -59.66
N SER A 46 -7.16 29.72 -59.72
CA SER A 46 -7.86 28.62 -59.05
C SER A 46 -7.45 27.26 -59.62
N ALA A 47 -7.37 27.14 -60.95
CA ALA A 47 -6.94 25.91 -61.61
C ALA A 47 -5.50 25.51 -61.25
N MET A 48 -4.57 26.46 -61.15
CA MET A 48 -3.20 26.21 -60.72
C MET A 48 -3.12 25.74 -59.27
N GLN A 49 -3.92 26.32 -58.37
CA GLN A 49 -3.98 25.88 -56.98
C GLN A 49 -4.51 24.44 -56.84
N VAL A 50 -5.56 24.09 -57.59
CA VAL A 50 -6.10 22.71 -57.63
C VAL A 50 -5.08 21.75 -58.25
N LEU A 51 -4.34 22.16 -59.28
CA LEU A 51 -3.29 21.36 -59.90
C LEU A 51 -2.20 20.94 -58.89
N ASP A 52 -1.74 21.86 -58.03
CA ASP A 52 -0.74 21.56 -56.99
C ASP A 52 -1.27 20.54 -55.98
N GLN A 53 -2.54 20.67 -55.59
CA GLN A 53 -3.18 19.70 -54.69
C GLN A 53 -3.28 18.32 -55.34
N LEU A 54 -3.72 18.24 -56.60
CA LEU A 54 -3.86 16.98 -57.33
C LEU A 54 -2.53 16.27 -57.56
N SER A 55 -1.41 16.99 -57.66
CA SER A 55 -0.08 16.38 -57.79
C SER A 55 0.22 15.44 -56.62
N SER A 56 -0.13 15.86 -55.39
CA SER A 56 0.05 15.04 -54.19
C SER A 56 -0.90 13.84 -54.16
N VAL A 57 -2.15 14.04 -54.58
CA VAL A 57 -3.17 12.97 -54.65
C VAL A 57 -2.79 11.92 -55.68
N GLY A 58 -2.32 12.33 -56.87
CA GLY A 58 -1.90 11.42 -57.94
C GLY A 58 -0.66 10.58 -57.59
N LYS A 59 0.23 11.07 -56.71
CA LYS A 59 1.35 10.29 -56.18
C LYS A 59 0.88 9.17 -55.25
N ALA A 60 -0.12 9.46 -54.41
CA ALA A 60 -0.67 8.49 -53.47
C ALA A 60 -1.67 7.52 -54.13
N LEU A 61 -2.43 8.01 -55.12
CA LEU A 61 -3.50 7.29 -55.83
C LEU A 61 -3.25 7.32 -57.34
N PRO A 62 -2.53 6.33 -57.90
CA PRO A 62 -2.02 6.43 -59.27
C PRO A 62 -3.09 6.55 -60.36
N PHE A 63 -4.32 6.07 -60.12
CA PHE A 63 -5.44 6.21 -61.07
C PHE A 63 -6.03 7.64 -61.13
N VAL A 64 -5.63 8.54 -60.22
CA VAL A 64 -5.96 9.99 -60.25
C VAL A 64 -4.90 10.78 -61.03
N ALA A 65 -3.70 10.23 -61.24
CA ALA A 65 -2.61 10.89 -61.96
C ALA A 65 -2.98 11.40 -63.38
N PRO A 66 -3.81 10.70 -64.18
CA PRO A 66 -4.23 11.20 -65.49
C PRO A 66 -4.94 12.56 -65.41
N ALA A 67 -5.86 12.75 -64.45
CA ALA A 67 -6.57 14.03 -64.26
C ALA A 67 -5.60 15.20 -63.99
N PHE A 68 -4.55 14.97 -63.19
CA PHE A 68 -3.50 15.97 -62.95
C PHE A 68 -2.78 16.37 -64.25
N VAL A 69 -2.37 15.38 -65.05
CA VAL A 69 -1.67 15.64 -66.32
C VAL A 69 -2.58 16.37 -67.31
N ILE A 70 -3.84 15.97 -67.43
CA ILE A 70 -4.80 16.59 -68.35
C ILE A 70 -5.11 18.03 -67.91
N LEU A 71 -5.33 18.29 -66.62
CA LEU A 71 -5.55 19.65 -66.11
C LEU A 71 -4.35 20.56 -66.43
N LYS A 72 -3.12 20.05 -66.24
CA LYS A 72 -1.90 20.79 -66.59
C LYS A 72 -1.87 21.16 -68.08
N ILE A 73 -2.27 20.22 -68.96
CA ILE A 73 -2.34 20.48 -70.40
C ILE A 73 -3.36 21.57 -70.70
N ILE A 74 -4.56 21.51 -70.12
CA ILE A 74 -5.60 22.55 -70.31
C ILE A 74 -5.08 23.91 -69.84
N ILE A 75 -4.45 23.99 -68.67
CA ILE A 75 -3.86 25.24 -68.14
C ILE A 75 -2.77 25.77 -69.06
N ASP A 76 -1.85 24.92 -69.53
CA ASP A 76 -0.77 25.31 -70.43
C ASP A 76 -1.29 25.82 -71.78
N MET A 77 -2.44 25.30 -72.23
CA MET A 77 -3.11 25.72 -73.46
C MET A 77 -3.80 27.08 -73.30
N GLU A 78 -4.57 27.26 -72.23
CA GLU A 78 -5.24 28.52 -71.95
C GLU A 78 -4.23 29.63 -71.61
N ARG A 79 -3.09 29.31 -70.98
CA ARG A 79 -2.00 30.27 -70.74
C ARG A 79 -1.35 30.76 -72.05
N ARG A 80 -1.40 29.97 -73.12
CA ARG A 80 -0.85 30.32 -74.44
C ARG A 80 -1.86 31.03 -75.34
N ALA A 81 -3.14 31.04 -74.99
CA ALA A 81 -4.16 31.70 -75.78
C ALA A 81 -3.95 33.22 -75.79
N GLN A 82 -4.12 33.84 -76.96
CA GLN A 82 -3.92 35.29 -77.14
C GLN A 82 -5.16 36.10 -76.73
N ASP A 83 -6.32 35.46 -76.62
CA ASP A 83 -7.62 36.04 -76.28
C ASP A 83 -8.36 35.22 -75.20
N VAL A 84 -9.09 35.92 -74.32
CA VAL A 84 -9.94 35.29 -73.30
C VAL A 84 -11.26 34.85 -73.94
N ASP A 85 -11.62 33.58 -73.80
CA ASP A 85 -12.85 33.03 -74.35
C ASP A 85 -13.75 32.52 -73.22
N ALA A 86 -15.00 33.00 -73.18
CA ALA A 86 -15.91 32.73 -72.07
C ALA A 86 -16.28 31.23 -71.97
N LYS A 87 -16.37 30.51 -73.10
CA LYS A 87 -16.72 29.08 -73.13
C LYS A 87 -15.57 28.21 -72.61
N CYS A 88 -14.33 28.54 -73.00
CA CYS A 88 -13.14 27.84 -72.50
C CYS A 88 -12.92 28.08 -71.00
N ASN A 89 -13.10 29.32 -70.54
CA ASN A 89 -13.04 29.65 -69.11
C ASN A 89 -14.15 28.95 -68.31
N ASP A 90 -15.40 28.95 -68.78
CA ASP A 90 -16.50 28.25 -68.10
C ASP A 90 -16.22 26.75 -67.97
N LEU A 91 -15.75 26.12 -69.04
CA LEU A 91 -15.42 24.69 -69.03
C LEU A 91 -14.27 24.39 -68.07
N LEU A 92 -13.22 25.22 -68.05
CA LEU A 92 -12.14 25.08 -67.08
C LEU A 92 -12.59 25.32 -65.64
N GLU A 93 -13.49 26.27 -65.39
CA GLU A 93 -14.02 26.53 -64.06
C GLU A 93 -14.82 25.32 -63.54
N ARG A 94 -15.65 24.69 -64.40
CA ARG A 94 -16.37 23.45 -64.08
C ARG A 94 -15.42 22.29 -63.79
N ILE A 95 -14.38 22.12 -64.61
CA ILE A 95 -13.35 21.08 -64.41
C ILE A 95 -12.60 21.32 -63.10
N THR A 96 -12.20 22.56 -62.83
CA THR A 96 -11.48 22.94 -61.61
C THR A 96 -12.34 22.68 -60.37
N PHE A 97 -13.62 23.05 -60.42
CA PHE A 97 -14.58 22.77 -59.35
C PHE A 97 -14.71 21.27 -59.09
N MET A 98 -14.93 20.46 -60.14
CA MET A 98 -15.02 19.00 -60.02
C MET A 98 -13.77 18.40 -59.37
N LEU A 99 -12.59 18.82 -59.80
CA LEU A 99 -11.33 18.26 -59.31
C LEU A 99 -10.93 18.76 -57.92
N SER A 100 -11.44 19.90 -57.48
CA SER A 100 -11.19 20.42 -56.12
C SER A 100 -11.67 19.49 -55.01
N HIS A 101 -12.55 18.54 -55.32
CA HIS A 101 -13.06 17.54 -54.39
C HIS A 101 -12.21 16.26 -54.31
N MET A 102 -11.30 16.02 -55.27
CA MET A 102 -10.45 14.82 -55.32
C MET A 102 -9.53 14.63 -54.09
N PRO A 103 -9.01 15.68 -53.42
CA PRO A 103 -8.19 15.49 -52.21
C PRO A 103 -8.87 14.73 -51.07
N VAL A 104 -10.21 14.70 -51.03
CA VAL A 104 -10.98 13.92 -50.05
C VAL A 104 -10.68 12.42 -50.15
N LEU A 105 -10.31 11.92 -51.32
CA LEU A 105 -9.98 10.51 -51.56
C LEU A 105 -8.83 10.00 -50.69
N LEU A 106 -7.94 10.88 -50.21
CA LEU A 106 -6.85 10.50 -49.30
C LEU A 106 -7.34 10.15 -47.88
N LYS A 107 -8.57 10.53 -47.53
CA LYS A 107 -9.14 10.39 -46.18
C LYS A 107 -10.27 9.36 -46.10
N ILE A 108 -10.67 8.77 -47.23
CA ILE A 108 -11.78 7.82 -47.29
C ILE A 108 -11.34 6.51 -47.92
N GLU A 109 -12.05 5.43 -47.62
CA GLU A 109 -11.85 4.15 -48.27
C GLU A 109 -12.42 4.18 -49.70
N ILE A 110 -11.61 3.81 -50.69
CA ILE A 110 -11.97 3.96 -52.12
C ILE A 110 -12.67 2.69 -52.59
N MET A 111 -14.00 2.78 -52.73
CA MET A 111 -14.81 1.69 -53.24
C MET A 111 -14.75 1.59 -54.79
N ALA A 112 -15.07 0.41 -55.33
CA ALA A 112 -15.09 0.18 -56.77
C ALA A 112 -16.01 1.14 -57.56
N PRO A 113 -17.20 1.56 -57.07
CA PRO A 113 -18.01 2.59 -57.73
C PRO A 113 -17.30 3.95 -57.81
N THR A 114 -16.65 4.41 -56.74
CA THR A 114 -15.87 5.65 -56.71
C THR A 114 -14.75 5.63 -57.74
N ARG A 115 -14.08 4.48 -57.88
CA ARG A 115 -13.03 4.31 -58.90
C ARG A 115 -13.58 4.43 -60.32
N LYS A 116 -14.73 3.82 -60.62
CA LYS A 116 -15.38 3.94 -61.94
C LYS A 116 -15.77 5.39 -62.26
N VAL A 117 -16.20 6.16 -61.27
CA VAL A 117 -16.50 7.59 -61.45
C VAL A 117 -15.22 8.36 -61.81
N ILE A 118 -14.10 8.06 -61.16
CA ILE A 118 -12.80 8.71 -61.45
C ILE A 118 -12.28 8.33 -62.83
N ASP A 119 -12.43 7.08 -63.25
CA ASP A 119 -12.07 6.64 -64.60
C ASP A 119 -12.92 7.41 -65.64
N ARG A 120 -14.22 7.59 -65.39
CA ARG A 120 -15.11 8.40 -66.25
C ARG A 120 -14.70 9.89 -66.27
N ILE A 121 -14.29 10.45 -65.13
CA ILE A 121 -13.76 11.82 -65.05
C ILE A 121 -12.53 11.98 -65.95
N ASN A 122 -11.61 11.02 -65.92
CA ASN A 122 -10.42 11.05 -66.78
C ASN A 122 -10.79 11.06 -68.26
N GLU A 123 -11.79 10.27 -68.68
CA GLU A 123 -12.30 10.26 -70.06
C GLU A 123 -12.92 11.60 -70.44
N THR A 124 -13.85 12.13 -69.63
CA THR A 124 -14.51 13.41 -69.89
C THR A 124 -13.52 14.57 -69.91
N MET A 125 -12.47 14.53 -69.08
CA MET A 125 -11.41 15.53 -69.11
C MET A 125 -10.58 15.47 -70.39
N LYS A 126 -10.31 14.27 -70.94
CA LYS A 126 -9.65 14.15 -72.24
C LYS A 126 -10.49 14.75 -73.35
N ASP A 127 -11.80 14.54 -73.32
CA ASP A 127 -12.73 15.11 -74.30
C ASP A 127 -12.75 16.64 -74.20
N ALA A 128 -12.81 17.18 -72.98
CA ALA A 128 -12.74 18.62 -72.74
C ALA A 128 -11.41 19.24 -73.21
N ALA A 129 -10.27 18.63 -72.86
CA ALA A 129 -8.96 19.09 -73.30
C ALA A 129 -8.83 19.04 -74.83
N SER A 130 -9.37 18.00 -75.47
CA SER A 130 -9.37 17.83 -76.92
C SER A 130 -10.25 18.87 -77.62
N LEU A 131 -11.41 19.19 -77.04
CA LEU A 131 -12.30 20.23 -77.52
C LEU A 131 -11.67 21.61 -77.41
N ILE A 132 -11.10 21.96 -76.25
CA ILE A 132 -10.37 23.23 -76.06
C ILE A 132 -9.21 23.30 -77.07
N ALA A 133 -8.49 22.20 -77.29
CA ALA A 133 -7.40 22.15 -78.26
C ALA A 133 -7.81 22.35 -79.70
N ALA A 134 -8.89 21.70 -80.12
CA ALA A 134 -9.41 21.86 -81.46
C ALA A 134 -9.98 23.27 -81.66
N TYR A 135 -10.70 23.79 -80.66
CA TYR A 135 -11.31 25.12 -80.70
C TYR A 135 -10.26 26.23 -80.75
N ARG A 136 -9.24 26.18 -79.89
CA ARG A 136 -8.16 27.19 -79.86
C ARG A 136 -7.27 27.18 -81.11
N LYS A 137 -7.28 26.09 -81.90
CA LYS A 137 -6.59 26.02 -83.20
C LYS A 137 -7.39 26.69 -84.34
N GLN A 138 -8.70 26.86 -84.19
CA GLN A 138 -9.52 27.55 -85.19
C GLN A 138 -9.26 29.06 -85.16
N ASN A 139 -9.23 29.69 -86.33
CA ASN A 139 -9.20 31.14 -86.46
C ASN A 139 -10.43 31.74 -85.76
N ARG A 140 -10.28 32.94 -85.18
CA ARG A 140 -11.32 33.63 -84.41
C ARG A 140 -12.62 33.80 -85.21
N VAL A 141 -12.56 34.01 -86.52
CA VAL A 141 -13.76 34.09 -87.38
C VAL A 141 -14.53 32.76 -87.38
N VAL A 142 -13.82 31.63 -87.55
CA VAL A 142 -14.39 30.28 -87.58
C VAL A 142 -15.00 29.90 -86.23
N ARG A 143 -14.32 30.26 -85.14
CA ARG A 143 -14.78 30.02 -83.77
C ARG A 143 -16.16 30.62 -83.48
N ARG A 144 -16.48 31.77 -84.09
CA ARG A 144 -17.73 32.53 -83.88
C ARG A 144 -18.84 32.12 -84.85
N LEU A 145 -18.53 31.94 -86.13
CA LEU A 145 -19.53 31.59 -87.14
C LEU A 145 -19.99 30.12 -87.09
N SER A 146 -19.16 29.20 -86.58
CA SER A 146 -19.54 27.80 -86.44
C SER A 146 -20.39 27.56 -85.18
N ILE A 147 -21.71 27.67 -85.32
CA ILE A 147 -22.66 27.45 -84.20
C ILE A 147 -22.54 26.03 -83.61
N SER A 148 -22.11 25.04 -84.40
CA SER A 148 -21.86 23.67 -83.91
C SER A 148 -20.83 23.58 -82.77
N ASN A 149 -19.92 24.57 -82.65
CA ASN A 149 -18.99 24.64 -81.53
C ASN A 149 -19.75 24.84 -80.21
N ARG A 150 -20.81 25.66 -80.21
CA ARG A 150 -21.63 25.92 -79.02
C ARG A 150 -22.27 24.65 -78.50
N GLU A 151 -22.89 23.86 -79.38
CA GLU A 151 -23.48 22.57 -79.02
C GLU A 151 -22.45 21.62 -78.40
N LYS A 152 -21.24 21.56 -78.97
CA LYS A 152 -20.15 20.74 -78.44
C LYS A 152 -19.68 21.18 -77.05
N PHE A 153 -19.58 22.48 -76.79
CA PHE A 153 -19.29 22.99 -75.44
C PHE A 153 -20.44 22.74 -74.46
N MET A 154 -21.69 22.81 -74.90
CA MET A 154 -22.86 22.46 -74.06
C MET A 154 -22.84 20.98 -73.66
N THR A 155 -22.65 20.06 -74.63
CA THR A 155 -22.53 18.62 -74.34
C THR A 155 -21.37 18.33 -73.41
N CYS A 156 -20.19 18.91 -73.66
CA CYS A 156 -19.02 18.69 -72.82
C CYS A 156 -19.22 19.24 -71.40
N ALA A 157 -19.86 20.41 -71.24
CA ALA A 157 -20.21 20.95 -69.94
C ALA A 157 -21.21 20.06 -69.18
N GLU A 158 -22.21 19.49 -69.86
CA GLU A 158 -23.15 18.54 -69.28
C GLU A 158 -22.46 17.26 -68.80
N ASP A 159 -21.50 16.73 -69.58
CA ASP A 159 -20.73 15.55 -69.21
C ASP A 159 -19.85 15.82 -67.97
N VAL A 160 -19.18 16.98 -67.91
CA VAL A 160 -18.39 17.39 -66.73
C VAL A 160 -19.30 17.56 -65.51
N ASN A 161 -20.46 18.19 -65.65
CA ASN A 161 -21.41 18.37 -64.56
C ASN A 161 -21.95 17.01 -64.06
N SER A 162 -22.22 16.07 -64.97
CA SER A 162 -22.65 14.72 -64.65
C SER A 162 -21.61 13.99 -63.82
N CYS A 163 -20.35 14.00 -64.27
CA CYS A 163 -19.23 13.41 -63.53
C CYS A 163 -19.00 14.08 -62.16
N CYS A 164 -19.16 15.40 -62.07
CA CYS A 164 -19.06 16.11 -60.81
C CYS A 164 -20.14 15.69 -59.82
N ARG A 165 -21.40 15.53 -60.26
CA ARG A 165 -22.51 15.05 -59.41
C ARG A 165 -22.27 13.62 -58.93
N ASP A 166 -21.84 12.74 -59.84
CA ASP A 166 -21.50 11.36 -59.51
C ASP A 166 -20.37 11.29 -58.47
N LEU A 167 -19.34 12.16 -58.61
CA LEU A 167 -18.23 12.24 -57.67
C LEU A 167 -18.70 12.69 -56.29
N LEU A 168 -19.46 13.77 -56.21
CA LEU A 168 -19.96 14.30 -54.95
C LEU A 168 -20.86 13.29 -54.20
N MET A 169 -21.71 12.58 -54.94
CA MET A 169 -22.54 11.50 -54.40
C MET A 169 -21.68 10.34 -53.91
N SER A 170 -20.66 9.93 -54.69
CA SER A 170 -19.76 8.85 -54.32
C SER A 170 -18.87 9.18 -53.12
N LEU A 171 -18.57 10.46 -52.89
CA LEU A 171 -17.82 10.95 -51.74
C LEU A 171 -18.71 11.26 -50.53
N GLN A 172 -20.04 11.09 -50.64
CA GLN A 172 -21.04 11.43 -49.60
C GLN A 172 -20.93 12.90 -49.10
N ILE A 173 -20.49 13.80 -49.98
CA ILE A 173 -20.35 15.23 -49.64
C ILE A 173 -21.73 15.88 -49.70
N HIS A 174 -22.38 16.08 -48.54
CA HIS A 174 -23.60 16.87 -48.43
C HIS A 174 -23.28 18.36 -48.61
N GLN A 175 -23.74 18.96 -49.71
CA GLN A 175 -23.33 20.32 -50.12
C GLN A 175 -24.04 21.44 -49.33
N SER A 176 -23.27 22.44 -48.88
CA SER A 176 -23.76 23.72 -48.33
C SER A 176 -23.31 24.95 -49.13
N ILE A 177 -22.70 24.77 -50.31
CA ILE A 177 -22.08 25.84 -51.12
C ILE A 177 -22.56 25.75 -52.59
N GLN A 178 -22.76 26.91 -53.21
CA GLN A 178 -23.44 27.22 -54.48
C GLN A 178 -23.25 26.18 -55.62
N LEU A 179 -24.33 25.45 -55.93
CA LEU A 179 -24.49 24.61 -57.13
C LEU A 179 -24.57 25.40 -58.46
N ASP A 180 -24.46 26.73 -58.39
CA ASP A 180 -24.70 27.62 -59.53
C ASP A 180 -23.79 27.29 -60.72
N ILE A 181 -22.53 26.91 -60.45
CA ILE A 181 -21.58 26.51 -61.49
C ILE A 181 -22.04 25.25 -62.25
N LEU A 182 -22.75 24.31 -61.60
CA LEU A 182 -23.24 23.09 -62.24
C LEU A 182 -24.60 23.29 -62.95
N THR A 183 -25.30 24.38 -62.66
CA THR A 183 -26.65 24.65 -63.22
C THR A 183 -26.70 25.82 -64.20
N ARG A 184 -25.67 26.68 -64.25
CA ARG A 184 -25.63 27.81 -65.18
C ARG A 184 -25.46 27.34 -66.62
N LYS A 185 -26.05 28.07 -67.57
CA LYS A 185 -25.86 27.84 -69.01
C LYS A 185 -24.42 28.22 -69.41
N VAL A 186 -23.90 27.58 -70.47
CA VAL A 186 -22.62 27.98 -71.08
C VAL A 186 -22.72 29.45 -71.51
N PRO A 187 -21.77 30.32 -71.13
CA PRO A 187 -21.86 31.76 -71.40
C PRO A 187 -21.73 32.06 -72.90
N LEU A 188 -22.40 33.13 -73.31
CA LEU A 188 -22.24 33.75 -74.63
C LEU A 188 -21.37 34.99 -74.45
N ASP A 189 -20.45 35.22 -75.38
CA ASP A 189 -19.77 36.51 -75.48
C ASP A 189 -20.41 37.41 -76.54
N GLU A 190 -20.03 38.69 -76.52
CA GLU A 190 -20.55 39.70 -77.44
C GLU A 190 -20.28 39.36 -78.92
N ASP A 191 -19.22 38.58 -79.19
CA ASP A 191 -18.88 38.12 -80.54
C ASP A 191 -19.81 36.98 -80.99
N ASP A 192 -20.26 36.11 -80.08
CA ASP A 192 -21.22 35.04 -80.34
C ASP A 192 -22.62 35.60 -80.61
N GLU A 193 -23.07 36.58 -79.81
CA GLU A 193 -24.36 37.26 -80.04
C GLU A 193 -24.35 38.02 -81.37
N ALA A 194 -23.22 38.62 -81.74
CA ALA A 194 -23.03 39.26 -83.04
C ALA A 194 -23.10 38.26 -84.19
N ALA A 195 -22.50 37.06 -84.04
CA ALA A 195 -22.57 36.00 -85.04
C ALA A 195 -24.02 35.48 -85.23
N GLU A 196 -24.75 35.25 -84.14
CA GLU A 196 -26.16 34.83 -84.21
C GLU A 196 -27.05 35.89 -84.88
N THR A 197 -26.84 37.17 -84.51
CA THR A 197 -27.54 38.30 -85.13
C THR A 197 -27.19 38.43 -86.61
N PHE A 198 -25.93 38.23 -86.98
CA PHE A 198 -25.46 38.28 -88.36
C PHE A 198 -26.07 37.16 -89.21
N VAL A 199 -26.12 35.92 -88.70
CA VAL A 199 -26.78 34.79 -89.37
C VAL A 199 -28.29 35.03 -89.50
N ALA A 200 -28.95 35.53 -88.45
CA ALA A 200 -30.37 35.84 -88.47
C ALA A 200 -30.72 36.92 -89.51
N LYS A 201 -29.87 37.95 -89.63
CA LYS A 201 -30.03 39.03 -90.63
C LYS A 201 -29.91 38.53 -92.07
N HIS A 202 -29.14 37.47 -92.31
CA HIS A 202 -28.85 36.92 -93.65
C HIS A 202 -29.63 35.63 -93.98
N GLY A 203 -30.85 35.50 -93.45
CA GLY A 203 -31.78 34.42 -93.83
C GLY A 203 -31.80 33.21 -92.90
N GLY A 204 -31.07 33.25 -91.77
CA GLY A 204 -31.19 32.27 -90.68
C GLY A 204 -30.50 30.92 -90.91
N SER A 205 -29.90 30.69 -92.08
CA SER A 205 -29.13 29.47 -92.37
C SER A 205 -27.64 29.69 -92.11
N VAL A 206 -27.11 29.03 -91.08
CA VAL A 206 -25.68 29.05 -90.72
C VAL A 206 -24.82 28.52 -91.86
N ASP A 207 -25.25 27.43 -92.49
CA ASP A 207 -24.51 26.80 -93.59
C ASP A 207 -24.39 27.72 -94.81
N ALA A 208 -25.43 28.51 -95.12
CA ALA A 208 -25.37 29.45 -96.24
C ALA A 208 -24.33 30.55 -96.01
N VAL A 209 -24.22 31.05 -94.77
CA VAL A 209 -23.25 32.09 -94.41
C VAL A 209 -21.82 31.53 -94.38
N MET A 210 -21.61 30.31 -93.87
CA MET A 210 -20.28 29.71 -93.75
C MET A 210 -19.62 29.38 -95.10
N HIS A 211 -20.40 29.13 -96.14
CA HIS A 211 -19.91 28.75 -97.48
C HIS A 211 -19.81 29.95 -98.45
N ASP A 212 -20.25 31.13 -98.05
CA ASP A 212 -20.15 32.36 -98.83
C ASP A 212 -18.96 33.22 -98.37
N ARG A 213 -17.93 33.32 -99.22
CA ARG A 213 -16.70 34.06 -98.91
C ARG A 213 -16.95 35.55 -98.69
N GLU A 214 -17.96 36.14 -99.34
CA GLU A 214 -18.24 37.57 -99.21
C GLU A 214 -18.92 37.86 -97.87
N LEU A 215 -19.87 37.03 -97.44
CA LEU A 215 -20.54 37.16 -96.15
C LEU A 215 -19.60 36.92 -94.96
N VAL A 216 -18.69 35.93 -95.06
CA VAL A 216 -17.66 35.69 -94.02
C VAL A 216 -16.70 36.89 -93.91
N LYS A 217 -16.33 37.51 -95.04
CA LYS A 217 -15.48 38.70 -95.05
C LYS A 217 -16.20 39.91 -94.45
N GLU A 218 -17.48 40.10 -94.74
CA GLU A 218 -18.29 41.16 -94.13
C GLU A 218 -18.35 41.01 -92.60
N PHE A 219 -18.58 39.80 -92.10
CA PHE A 219 -18.57 39.55 -90.65
C PHE A 219 -17.19 39.82 -90.01
N ALA A 220 -16.11 39.39 -90.66
CA ALA A 220 -14.75 39.63 -90.18
C ALA A 220 -14.42 41.13 -90.12
N GLU A 221 -14.82 41.91 -91.13
CA GLU A 221 -14.65 43.37 -91.14
C GLU A 221 -15.48 44.06 -90.04
N GLN A 222 -16.74 43.63 -89.82
CA GLN A 222 -17.62 44.18 -88.77
C GLN A 222 -17.07 43.99 -87.35
N ARG A 223 -16.35 42.89 -87.09
CA ARG A 223 -15.76 42.58 -85.77
C ARG A 223 -14.26 42.85 -85.70
N HIS A 224 -13.67 43.47 -86.73
CA HIS A 224 -12.24 43.74 -86.82
C HIS A 224 -11.33 42.49 -86.70
N PHE A 225 -11.77 41.37 -87.26
CA PHE A 225 -11.00 40.13 -87.32
C PHE A 225 -10.15 40.05 -88.60
N VAL A 226 -8.99 39.40 -88.48
CA VAL A 226 -8.09 39.18 -89.62
C VAL A 226 -8.60 37.99 -90.43
N MET A 227 -8.94 38.22 -91.69
CA MET A 227 -9.25 37.17 -92.65
C MET A 227 -7.96 36.72 -93.35
N ASP A 228 -7.55 35.48 -93.12
CA ASP A 228 -6.51 34.80 -93.89
C ASP A 228 -7.12 33.74 -94.82
N ASP A 229 -6.34 33.23 -95.77
CA ASP A 229 -6.84 32.23 -96.74
C ASP A 229 -7.20 30.87 -96.10
N SER A 230 -6.80 30.63 -94.84
CA SER A 230 -7.11 29.40 -94.11
C SER A 230 -8.48 29.43 -93.42
N VAL A 231 -9.11 30.61 -93.28
CA VAL A 231 -10.43 30.77 -92.64
C VAL A 231 -11.51 29.97 -93.36
N MET A 232 -11.55 30.03 -94.70
CA MET A 232 -12.58 29.31 -95.48
C MET A 232 -12.36 27.79 -95.44
N GLU A 233 -11.11 27.33 -95.42
CA GLU A 233 -10.77 25.91 -95.28
C GLU A 233 -11.20 25.38 -93.89
N GLN A 234 -10.93 26.15 -92.83
CA GLN A 234 -11.30 25.79 -91.46
C GLN A 234 -12.83 25.80 -91.23
N LEU A 235 -13.59 26.68 -91.88
CA LEU A 235 -15.07 26.68 -91.82
C LEU A 235 -15.67 25.40 -92.40
N SER A 236 -15.04 24.84 -93.44
CA SER A 236 -15.46 23.59 -94.07
C SER A 236 -15.02 22.33 -93.32
N THR A 237 -14.14 22.48 -92.32
CA THR A 237 -13.57 21.35 -91.57
C THR A 237 -14.42 21.03 -90.33
N ASN A 238 -14.82 19.76 -90.16
CA ASN A 238 -15.53 19.34 -88.96
C ASN A 238 -14.57 19.27 -87.76
N ILE A 239 -14.79 20.11 -86.75
CA ILE A 239 -13.99 20.10 -85.51
C ILE A 239 -13.99 18.73 -84.80
N ALA A 240 -15.00 17.86 -85.05
CA ALA A 240 -15.05 16.52 -84.47
C ALA A 240 -13.84 15.65 -84.84
N ASP A 241 -13.33 15.76 -86.07
CA ASP A 241 -12.16 14.98 -86.52
C ASP A 241 -10.88 15.46 -85.81
N SER A 242 -10.76 16.78 -85.61
CA SER A 242 -9.65 17.38 -84.85
C SER A 242 -9.71 17.01 -83.37
N VAL A 243 -10.91 16.96 -82.78
CA VAL A 243 -11.13 16.50 -81.41
C VAL A 243 -10.71 15.04 -81.26
N GLN A 244 -11.13 14.16 -82.17
CA GLN A 244 -10.75 12.74 -82.13
C GLN A 244 -9.24 12.54 -82.26
N GLN A 245 -8.59 13.27 -83.18
CA GLN A 245 -7.13 13.21 -83.33
C GLN A 245 -6.38 13.72 -82.10
N ASN A 246 -6.87 14.82 -81.49
CA ASN A 246 -6.30 15.33 -80.24
C ASN A 246 -6.54 14.36 -79.07
N HIS A 247 -7.70 13.69 -79.01
CA HIS A 247 -8.02 12.70 -77.98
C HIS A 247 -7.02 11.53 -78.03
N ILE A 248 -6.79 10.95 -79.22
CA ILE A 248 -5.81 9.86 -79.41
C ILE A 248 -4.40 10.32 -79.01
N ARG A 249 -4.03 11.55 -79.38
CA ARG A 249 -2.72 12.12 -79.02
C ARG A 249 -2.56 12.28 -77.50
N LEU A 250 -3.60 12.75 -76.81
CA LEU A 250 -3.60 12.87 -75.35
C LEU A 250 -3.52 11.50 -74.69
N GLU A 251 -4.20 10.49 -75.22
CA GLU A 251 -4.09 9.11 -74.71
C GLU A 251 -2.65 8.58 -74.79
N GLY A 252 -1.94 8.87 -75.90
CA GLY A 252 -0.52 8.55 -76.04
C GLY A 252 0.36 9.25 -74.99
N ILE A 253 0.18 10.56 -74.80
CA ILE A 253 0.92 11.35 -73.78
C ILE A 253 0.65 10.83 -72.37
N LEU A 254 -0.59 10.43 -72.08
CA LEU A 254 -0.95 9.89 -70.77
C LEU A 254 -0.33 8.53 -70.52
N ARG A 255 -0.33 7.64 -71.52
CA ARG A 255 0.30 6.32 -71.40
C ARG A 255 1.78 6.45 -71.02
N ASP A 256 2.51 7.37 -71.67
CA ASP A 256 3.94 7.59 -71.41
C ASP A 256 4.22 8.25 -70.04
N ASN A 257 3.39 9.20 -69.60
CA ASN A 257 3.58 9.92 -68.33
C ASN A 257 3.08 9.15 -67.09
N VAL A 258 2.01 8.35 -67.23
CA VAL A 258 1.46 7.54 -66.15
C VAL A 258 2.37 6.34 -65.87
N GLN A 259 2.99 5.76 -66.90
CA GLN A 259 3.91 4.64 -66.73
C GLN A 259 5.20 5.01 -66.00
N SER A 260 5.71 6.24 -66.14
CA SER A 260 6.85 6.74 -65.36
C SER A 260 6.46 7.08 -63.91
N SER A 261 5.30 7.73 -63.70
CA SER A 261 4.83 8.13 -62.36
C SER A 261 4.41 6.94 -61.48
N ILE A 262 3.83 5.88 -62.06
CA ILE A 262 3.49 4.63 -61.36
C ILE A 262 4.76 3.91 -60.89
N VAL A 263 5.78 3.85 -61.74
CA VAL A 263 7.01 3.09 -61.44
C VAL A 263 7.83 3.78 -60.34
N ASP A 264 7.91 5.11 -60.34
CA ASP A 264 8.64 5.84 -59.29
C ASP A 264 7.86 5.91 -57.98
N GLY A 265 6.52 6.06 -58.03
CA GLY A 265 5.65 6.02 -56.86
C GLY A 265 5.63 4.65 -56.17
N LEU A 266 5.48 3.56 -56.93
CA LEU A 266 5.51 2.20 -56.39
C LEU A 266 6.88 1.80 -55.88
N LYS A 267 7.98 2.22 -56.52
CA LYS A 267 9.33 1.95 -56.01
C LYS A 267 9.62 2.68 -54.70
N SER A 268 9.17 3.93 -54.56
CA SER A 268 9.32 4.69 -53.30
C SER A 268 8.48 4.08 -52.18
N LEU A 269 7.21 3.77 -52.42
CA LEU A 269 6.30 3.20 -51.42
C LEU A 269 6.68 1.75 -51.05
N ALA A 270 7.05 0.92 -52.03
CA ALA A 270 7.48 -0.45 -51.77
C ALA A 270 8.85 -0.50 -51.09
N ALA A 271 9.77 0.43 -51.38
CA ALA A 271 11.04 0.51 -50.65
C ALA A 271 10.85 0.97 -49.21
N GLU A 272 9.95 1.93 -48.94
CA GLU A 272 9.61 2.36 -47.58
C GLU A 272 8.85 1.29 -46.80
N MET A 273 7.88 0.60 -47.42
CA MET A 273 7.13 -0.48 -46.78
C MET A 273 7.98 -1.73 -46.56
N LEU A 274 8.81 -2.16 -47.52
CA LEU A 274 9.71 -3.30 -47.33
C LEU A 274 10.82 -2.97 -46.33
N ALA A 275 11.34 -1.74 -46.28
CA ALA A 275 12.31 -1.35 -45.25
C ALA A 275 11.65 -1.31 -43.86
N ALA A 276 10.43 -0.80 -43.73
CA ALA A 276 9.71 -0.73 -42.46
C ALA A 276 9.20 -2.11 -41.97
N GLU A 277 8.82 -3.02 -42.88
CA GLU A 277 8.39 -4.38 -42.54
C GLU A 277 9.57 -5.35 -42.32
N ALA A 278 10.71 -5.14 -42.98
CA ALA A 278 11.93 -5.93 -42.76
C ALA A 278 12.72 -5.51 -41.51
N GLU A 279 12.46 -4.33 -40.96
CA GLU A 279 13.09 -3.91 -39.72
C GLU A 279 12.58 -4.74 -38.53
N GLN A 280 13.52 -5.38 -37.84
CA GLN A 280 13.25 -6.10 -36.61
C GLN A 280 12.60 -5.15 -35.59
N LYS A 281 11.36 -5.48 -35.19
CA LYS A 281 10.68 -4.79 -34.07
C LYS A 281 11.36 -5.19 -32.76
N PHE A 282 11.88 -4.21 -32.05
CA PHE A 282 12.43 -4.36 -30.71
C PHE A 282 11.44 -3.83 -29.67
N THR A 283 11.49 -4.36 -28.46
CA THR A 283 10.77 -3.78 -27.31
C THR A 283 11.75 -2.97 -26.48
N CYS A 284 11.42 -1.71 -26.21
CA CYS A 284 12.25 -0.83 -25.39
C CYS A 284 12.24 -1.32 -23.94
N VAL A 285 13.41 -1.64 -23.37
CA VAL A 285 13.49 -2.09 -21.98
C VAL A 285 13.16 -0.99 -20.97
N GLN A 286 13.21 0.29 -21.37
CA GLN A 286 13.03 1.45 -20.48
C GLN A 286 11.55 1.84 -20.30
N CYS A 287 10.74 1.74 -21.36
CA CYS A 287 9.31 2.10 -21.35
C CYS A 287 8.37 1.00 -21.87
N ASP A 288 8.88 -0.15 -22.31
CA ASP A 288 8.17 -1.29 -22.92
C ASP A 288 7.37 -0.98 -24.20
N THR A 289 7.63 0.16 -24.84
CA THR A 289 7.08 0.46 -26.17
C THR A 289 7.85 -0.29 -27.25
N GLN A 290 7.15 -0.73 -28.29
CA GLN A 290 7.79 -1.32 -29.46
C GLN A 290 8.42 -0.22 -30.33
N PHE A 291 9.59 -0.51 -30.89
CA PHE A 291 10.32 0.41 -31.75
C PHE A 291 11.13 -0.34 -32.80
N THR A 292 11.48 0.37 -33.86
CA THR A 292 12.42 -0.08 -34.90
C THR A 292 13.63 0.84 -34.90
N ASN A 293 14.77 0.42 -35.46
CA ASN A 293 15.96 1.26 -35.47
C ASN A 293 15.74 2.58 -36.22
N TYR A 294 14.91 2.58 -37.26
CA TYR A 294 14.51 3.80 -37.97
C TYR A 294 13.68 4.77 -37.12
N THR A 295 12.77 4.24 -36.30
CA THR A 295 11.93 5.05 -35.39
C THR A 295 12.66 5.43 -34.09
N ASN A 296 13.92 5.03 -33.93
CA ASN A 296 14.72 5.22 -32.74
C ASN A 296 15.49 6.57 -32.70
N GLY A 297 14.76 7.67 -32.77
CA GLY A 297 15.33 9.03 -32.71
C GLY A 297 15.63 9.53 -31.27
N PRO A 298 16.35 10.64 -31.13
CA PRO A 298 16.42 11.38 -29.86
C PRO A 298 15.01 11.72 -29.37
N LYS A 299 14.71 11.39 -28.11
CA LYS A 299 13.37 11.49 -27.48
C LYS A 299 12.32 10.48 -27.94
N ALA A 300 12.68 9.45 -28.71
CA ALA A 300 11.75 8.36 -29.03
C ALA A 300 11.24 7.64 -27.77
N CYS A 301 12.11 7.50 -26.76
CA CYS A 301 11.79 6.93 -25.46
C CYS A 301 11.45 8.01 -24.44
N SER A 302 10.25 7.93 -23.85
CA SER A 302 9.86 8.66 -22.65
C SER A 302 9.88 7.73 -21.45
N PHE A 303 10.84 7.91 -20.53
CA PHE A 303 10.95 7.05 -19.35
C PHE A 303 11.23 7.87 -18.08
N HIS A 304 10.82 7.31 -16.94
CA HIS A 304 11.14 7.87 -15.64
C HIS A 304 12.35 7.15 -15.04
N ARG A 305 13.22 7.90 -14.35
CA ARG A 305 14.36 7.32 -13.63
C ARG A 305 13.91 6.52 -12.40
N ALA A 306 12.76 6.85 -11.81
CA ALA A 306 12.19 6.15 -10.66
C ALA A 306 10.92 5.37 -11.03
N GLU A 307 10.58 4.36 -10.24
CA GLU A 307 9.30 3.67 -10.31
C GLU A 307 8.15 4.61 -9.88
N TYR A 308 6.95 4.39 -10.40
CA TYR A 308 5.76 5.10 -9.97
C TYR A 308 5.42 4.72 -8.53
N ASP A 309 5.32 5.72 -7.65
CA ASP A 309 4.89 5.51 -6.26
C ASP A 309 3.36 5.54 -6.20
N SER A 310 2.75 4.38 -5.95
CA SER A 310 1.29 4.27 -5.85
C SER A 310 0.71 4.93 -4.60
N TRP A 311 1.50 5.10 -3.53
CA TRP A 311 1.07 5.74 -2.29
C TRP A 311 1.00 7.26 -2.45
N THR A 312 2.05 7.86 -3.00
CA THR A 312 2.09 9.32 -3.23
C THR A 312 1.51 9.73 -4.58
N LYS A 313 1.11 8.76 -5.42
CA LYS A 313 0.51 8.95 -6.76
C LYS A 313 1.34 9.80 -7.71
N HIS A 314 2.67 9.74 -7.59
CA HIS A 314 3.58 10.45 -8.48
C HIS A 314 4.89 9.68 -8.68
N PHE A 315 5.67 10.06 -9.69
CA PHE A 315 7.05 9.58 -9.83
C PHE A 315 7.96 10.36 -8.87
N PRO A 316 8.69 9.71 -7.95
CA PRO A 316 9.57 10.39 -6.99
C PRO A 316 10.71 11.21 -7.62
N CYS A 317 11.04 10.95 -8.89
CA CYS A 317 12.08 11.67 -9.61
C CYS A 317 11.64 13.07 -10.10
N CYS A 318 10.35 13.36 -10.20
CA CYS A 318 9.86 14.63 -10.76
C CYS A 318 8.55 15.17 -10.17
N SER A 319 7.91 14.46 -9.24
CA SER A 319 6.71 14.90 -8.50
C SER A 319 5.43 15.20 -9.32
N ALA A 320 5.48 15.50 -10.63
CA ALA A 320 4.42 15.38 -11.65
C ALA A 320 4.87 15.83 -13.06
N ALA A 321 4.07 15.44 -14.07
CA ALA A 321 4.17 15.53 -15.54
C ALA A 321 5.33 14.75 -16.24
N PRO A 322 5.05 13.91 -17.27
CA PRO A 322 6.01 12.98 -17.88
C PRO A 322 6.83 13.56 -19.04
N PRO A 323 7.99 12.95 -19.39
CA PRO A 323 8.98 12.22 -18.59
C PRO A 323 10.13 13.13 -18.10
N CYS A 324 10.85 12.70 -17.05
CA CYS A 324 12.05 13.40 -16.57
C CYS A 324 13.28 13.19 -17.47
N GLU A 325 13.28 12.12 -18.28
CA GLU A 325 14.35 11.83 -19.23
C GLU A 325 13.77 11.40 -20.58
N PHE A 326 14.41 11.88 -21.64
CA PHE A 326 14.10 11.53 -23.01
C PHE A 326 15.35 10.97 -23.67
N GLY A 327 15.20 9.86 -24.39
CA GLY A 327 16.33 9.22 -25.06
C GLY A 327 15.91 8.42 -26.28
N THR A 328 16.87 7.74 -26.88
CA THR A 328 16.58 6.66 -27.82
C THR A 328 16.02 5.47 -27.06
N HIS A 329 15.06 4.74 -27.67
CA HIS A 329 14.66 3.43 -27.20
C HIS A 329 15.86 2.47 -27.20
N ARG A 330 15.90 1.60 -26.19
CA ARG A 330 16.99 0.64 -26.02
C ARG A 330 16.44 -0.76 -25.91
N ALA A 331 16.94 -1.65 -26.76
CA ALA A 331 16.51 -3.05 -26.79
C ALA A 331 17.33 -3.96 -25.85
N LYS A 332 18.47 -3.47 -25.31
CA LYS A 332 19.47 -4.29 -24.62
C LYS A 332 19.56 -3.96 -23.12
N HIS A 333 19.92 -5.02 -22.35
CA HIS A 333 20.19 -5.14 -20.91
C HIS A 333 19.63 -4.06 -19.99
N HIS A 334 18.71 -4.47 -19.11
CA HIS A 334 18.15 -3.60 -18.08
C HIS A 334 19.21 -3.01 -17.11
N CYS A 335 20.39 -3.60 -17.07
CA CYS A 335 21.49 -3.26 -16.17
C CYS A 335 22.24 -1.98 -16.59
N ASP A 336 22.18 -1.63 -17.88
CA ASP A 336 22.98 -0.56 -18.47
C ASP A 336 22.33 0.83 -18.30
N TYR A 337 21.04 0.85 -17.91
CA TYR A 337 20.23 2.08 -17.87
C TYR A 337 19.47 2.21 -16.55
N PRO A 338 19.55 3.36 -15.86
CA PRO A 338 18.75 3.63 -14.68
C PRO A 338 17.33 4.09 -15.08
N TYR A 339 16.33 3.22 -14.95
CA TYR A 339 14.92 3.55 -15.25
C TYR A 339 13.95 2.84 -14.31
N GLY A 340 12.74 3.38 -14.18
CA GLY A 340 11.76 2.96 -13.18
C GLY A 340 11.35 1.50 -13.27
N LYS A 341 11.12 0.99 -14.49
CA LYS A 341 10.71 -0.41 -14.72
C LYS A 341 11.79 -1.44 -14.36
N PHE A 342 13.05 -1.04 -14.25
CA PHE A 342 14.12 -1.94 -13.83
C PHE A 342 13.99 -2.35 -12.35
N PHE A 343 13.58 -1.45 -11.45
CA PHE A 343 13.54 -1.75 -10.02
C PHE A 343 12.54 -2.86 -9.66
N PRO A 344 11.29 -2.88 -10.17
CA PRO A 344 10.39 -4.02 -10.01
C PRO A 344 11.01 -5.33 -10.49
N ARG A 345 11.69 -5.35 -11.64
CA ARG A 345 12.37 -6.53 -12.16
C ARG A 345 13.47 -7.01 -11.21
N SER A 346 14.33 -6.10 -10.74
CA SER A 346 15.40 -6.44 -9.81
C SER A 346 14.87 -6.97 -8.48
N ARG A 347 13.79 -6.39 -7.93
CA ARG A 347 13.11 -6.90 -6.72
C ARG A 347 12.46 -8.26 -6.96
N GLY A 348 11.90 -8.48 -8.16
CA GLY A 348 11.38 -9.78 -8.60
C GLY A 348 12.41 -10.90 -8.60
N VAL A 349 13.70 -10.56 -8.71
CA VAL A 349 14.83 -11.49 -8.59
C VAL A 349 15.35 -11.57 -7.16
N LEU A 350 15.58 -10.44 -6.48
CA LEU A 350 16.26 -10.39 -5.18
C LEU A 350 15.36 -10.65 -3.97
N GLY A 351 14.04 -10.48 -4.12
CA GLY A 351 13.08 -10.54 -3.02
C GLY A 351 12.52 -11.93 -2.73
N TYR A 352 12.99 -12.97 -3.42
CA TYR A 352 12.44 -14.33 -3.33
C TYR A 352 13.55 -15.37 -3.16
N VAL A 353 13.22 -16.47 -2.48
CA VAL A 353 14.17 -17.56 -2.18
C VAL A 353 14.31 -18.57 -3.33
N ASP A 354 13.40 -18.58 -4.30
CA ASP A 354 13.36 -19.55 -5.41
C ASP A 354 13.94 -19.03 -6.73
N THR A 355 14.35 -17.76 -6.77
CA THR A 355 14.83 -17.04 -7.97
C THR A 355 16.34 -17.04 -8.09
N MET A 356 17.06 -17.12 -6.99
CA MET A 356 18.53 -17.17 -6.97
C MET A 356 19.04 -18.12 -5.88
N GLU A 357 20.21 -18.70 -6.13
CA GLU A 357 20.97 -19.44 -5.13
C GLU A 357 22.17 -18.57 -4.73
N GLU A 358 22.15 -18.00 -3.54
CA GLU A 358 23.22 -17.14 -3.06
C GLU A 358 24.47 -17.98 -2.73
N TRP A 359 25.59 -17.70 -3.40
CA TRP A 359 26.85 -18.37 -3.11
C TRP A 359 27.64 -17.63 -2.05
N SER A 360 27.70 -16.31 -2.12
CA SER A 360 28.41 -15.49 -1.13
C SER A 360 27.79 -14.11 -1.05
N SER A 361 27.56 -13.63 0.17
CA SER A 361 27.14 -12.27 0.46
C SER A 361 27.98 -11.66 1.56
N VAL A 362 28.10 -10.34 1.50
CA VAL A 362 28.61 -9.48 2.56
C VAL A 362 27.61 -8.35 2.78
N GLU A 363 27.27 -8.10 4.03
CA GLU A 363 26.38 -7.04 4.45
C GLU A 363 26.98 -6.36 5.69
N ASP A 364 26.95 -5.04 5.71
CA ASP A 364 27.39 -4.22 6.82
C ASP A 364 26.44 -3.03 6.98
N THR A 365 26.00 -2.77 8.21
CA THR A 365 24.99 -1.76 8.50
C THR A 365 25.61 -0.61 9.29
N ASN A 366 25.37 0.60 8.83
CA ASN A 366 25.75 1.81 9.53
C ASN A 366 24.85 2.00 10.76
N LEU A 367 25.46 1.92 11.94
CA LEU A 367 24.76 1.96 13.23
C LEU A 367 24.26 3.36 13.61
N GLU A 368 24.66 4.41 12.88
CA GLU A 368 24.18 5.79 13.08
C GLU A 368 22.92 6.11 12.27
N ASN A 369 22.86 5.68 11.00
CA ASN A 369 21.79 6.09 10.06
C ASN A 369 21.01 4.92 9.43
N ASP A 370 21.29 3.67 9.79
CA ASP A 370 20.66 2.45 9.25
C ASP A 370 20.91 2.16 7.76
N GLU A 371 21.84 2.87 7.13
CA GLU A 371 22.22 2.58 5.75
C GLU A 371 22.99 1.25 5.68
N VAL A 372 22.65 0.43 4.68
CA VAL A 372 23.20 -0.91 4.51
C VAL A 372 24.08 -0.95 3.28
N GLN A 373 25.35 -1.27 3.48
CA GLN A 373 26.29 -1.58 2.42
C GLN A 373 26.30 -3.09 2.22
N LYS A 374 26.04 -3.55 1.00
CA LYS A 374 26.00 -4.98 0.70
C LYS A 374 26.46 -5.32 -0.69
N ALA A 375 26.99 -6.52 -0.85
CA ALA A 375 27.33 -7.10 -2.14
C ALA A 375 27.12 -8.61 -2.09
N SER A 376 26.72 -9.21 -3.21
CA SER A 376 26.54 -10.66 -3.31
C SER A 376 26.90 -11.21 -4.68
N VAL A 377 27.25 -12.49 -4.67
CA VAL A 377 27.50 -13.33 -5.83
C VAL A 377 26.58 -14.54 -5.71
N SER A 378 25.76 -14.74 -6.72
CA SER A 378 24.69 -15.75 -6.72
C SER A 378 24.59 -16.43 -8.07
N LYS A 379 23.97 -17.62 -8.11
CA LYS A 379 23.43 -18.20 -9.34
C LYS A 379 22.03 -17.67 -9.57
N LEU A 380 21.75 -17.12 -10.74
CA LEU A 380 20.38 -16.83 -11.13
C LEU A 380 19.68 -18.13 -11.54
N LEU A 381 18.55 -18.44 -10.90
CA LEU A 381 17.73 -19.62 -11.20
C LEU A 381 16.52 -19.28 -12.06
N ARG A 382 15.85 -18.15 -11.76
CA ARG A 382 14.61 -17.69 -12.41
C ARG A 382 14.59 -16.15 -12.44
N TRP A 383 13.94 -15.57 -13.45
CA TRP A 383 13.76 -14.11 -13.53
C TRP A 383 12.65 -13.58 -12.62
N VAL A 384 11.68 -14.43 -12.27
CA VAL A 384 10.54 -14.11 -11.40
C VAL A 384 10.20 -15.36 -10.58
N SER A 385 9.75 -15.17 -9.34
CA SER A 385 9.30 -16.28 -8.49
C SER A 385 8.24 -17.12 -9.19
N ARG A 386 8.34 -18.45 -9.06
CA ARG A 386 7.48 -19.44 -9.75
C ARG A 386 7.51 -19.42 -11.29
N GLY A 387 8.32 -18.58 -11.93
CA GLY A 387 8.54 -18.60 -13.39
C GLY A 387 9.46 -19.76 -13.82
N ASP A 388 9.76 -19.92 -15.11
CA ASP A 388 10.62 -21.03 -15.57
C ASP A 388 12.08 -20.92 -15.08
N ARG A 389 12.75 -22.07 -14.94
CA ARG A 389 14.19 -22.12 -14.67
C ARG A 389 14.98 -21.72 -15.91
N LEU A 390 16.08 -21.02 -15.70
CA LEU A 390 17.05 -20.74 -16.76
C LEU A 390 17.71 -22.03 -17.24
N GLN A 391 17.78 -22.18 -18.57
CA GLN A 391 18.43 -23.32 -19.22
C GLN A 391 19.96 -23.23 -19.15
N GLU A 392 20.50 -22.02 -19.23
CA GLU A 392 21.94 -21.74 -19.12
C GLU A 392 22.29 -21.23 -17.73
N ASN A 393 23.37 -21.77 -17.13
CA ASN A 393 23.89 -21.28 -15.87
C ASN A 393 24.30 -19.81 -16.00
N THR A 394 23.69 -18.97 -15.17
CA THR A 394 23.89 -17.52 -15.22
C THR A 394 24.38 -17.03 -13.86
N LEU A 395 25.55 -16.41 -13.84
CA LEU A 395 26.12 -15.74 -12.67
C LEU A 395 25.38 -14.43 -12.44
N LEU A 396 25.02 -14.11 -11.21
CA LEU A 396 24.46 -12.83 -10.79
C LEU A 396 25.42 -12.16 -9.80
N ILE A 397 25.81 -10.92 -10.10
CA ILE A 397 26.59 -10.09 -9.18
C ILE A 397 25.76 -8.87 -8.83
N THR A 398 25.60 -8.62 -7.52
CA THR A 398 24.94 -7.42 -7.02
C THR A 398 25.83 -6.66 -6.07
N VAL A 399 25.81 -5.33 -6.17
CA VAL A 399 26.55 -4.42 -5.28
C VAL A 399 25.65 -3.23 -4.97
N GLY A 400 25.52 -2.89 -3.69
CA GLY A 400 24.65 -1.83 -3.21
C GLY A 400 23.16 -2.19 -3.25
N ARG A 401 22.32 -1.21 -2.92
CA ARG A 401 20.86 -1.36 -2.97
C ARG A 401 20.35 -0.87 -4.32
N ALA A 402 19.81 -1.78 -5.14
CA ALA A 402 19.23 -1.47 -6.44
C ALA A 402 18.03 -0.52 -6.31
N TRP A 403 18.30 0.79 -6.38
CA TRP A 403 17.32 1.86 -6.22
C TRP A 403 17.81 3.15 -6.89
N TYR A 404 16.90 3.98 -7.40
CA TYR A 404 17.27 5.14 -8.24
C TYR A 404 18.14 6.21 -7.56
N LYS A 405 18.06 6.31 -6.21
CA LYS A 405 18.86 7.24 -5.39
C LYS A 405 20.25 6.71 -5.04
N ASN A 406 20.45 5.40 -5.12
CA ASN A 406 21.64 4.75 -4.59
C ASN A 406 22.54 4.32 -5.75
N PRO A 407 23.87 4.46 -5.63
CA PRO A 407 24.79 3.78 -6.52
C PRO A 407 24.62 2.26 -6.38
N TYR A 408 24.41 1.54 -7.49
CA TYR A 408 24.26 0.10 -7.47
C TYR A 408 24.87 -0.56 -8.71
N TYR A 409 25.16 -1.85 -8.57
CA TYR A 409 25.45 -2.77 -9.65
C TYR A 409 24.51 -3.96 -9.56
N PHE A 410 23.90 -4.32 -10.67
CA PHE A 410 23.10 -5.53 -10.78
C PHE A 410 23.31 -6.02 -12.19
N ASN A 411 24.07 -7.10 -12.35
CA ASN A 411 24.31 -7.66 -13.68
C ASN A 411 24.44 -9.17 -13.66
N THR A 412 24.14 -9.76 -14.81
CA THR A 412 24.15 -11.21 -15.02
C THR A 412 25.16 -11.58 -16.09
N PHE A 413 25.81 -12.73 -15.95
CA PHE A 413 26.83 -13.20 -16.87
C PHE A 413 26.65 -14.67 -17.24
N THR A 414 26.55 -14.93 -18.53
CA THR A 414 26.65 -16.26 -19.15
C THR A 414 28.11 -16.68 -19.36
N ALA A 415 28.37 -17.96 -19.65
CA ALA A 415 29.73 -18.45 -19.87
C ALA A 415 30.41 -17.73 -21.05
N LYS A 416 29.66 -17.47 -22.13
CA LYS A 416 30.14 -16.74 -23.32
C LYS A 416 30.51 -15.28 -23.01
N GLU A 417 29.70 -14.60 -22.19
CA GLU A 417 29.98 -13.23 -21.75
C GLU A 417 31.23 -13.19 -20.86
N MET A 418 31.36 -14.16 -19.95
CA MET A 418 32.53 -14.28 -19.07
C MET A 418 33.84 -14.51 -19.83
N GLU A 419 33.83 -15.27 -20.92
CA GLU A 419 35.01 -15.42 -21.80
C GLU A 419 35.43 -14.08 -22.42
N THR A 420 34.46 -13.29 -22.87
CA THR A 420 34.70 -11.98 -23.49
C THR A 420 35.25 -10.98 -22.46
N ILE A 421 34.64 -10.94 -21.27
CA ILE A 421 35.10 -10.11 -20.15
C ILE A 421 36.51 -10.52 -19.74
N THR A 422 36.79 -11.82 -19.66
CA THR A 422 38.12 -12.32 -19.29
C THR A 422 39.20 -11.84 -20.27
N LYS A 423 38.92 -11.83 -21.57
CA LYS A 423 39.86 -11.28 -22.57
C LYS A 423 40.11 -9.78 -22.34
N SER A 424 39.05 -9.01 -22.09
CA SER A 424 39.13 -7.57 -21.82
C SER A 424 39.90 -7.26 -20.51
N VAL A 425 39.61 -7.97 -19.43
CA VAL A 425 40.26 -7.80 -18.13
C VAL A 425 41.72 -8.24 -18.19
N ARG A 426 42.05 -9.31 -18.95
CA ARG A 426 43.42 -9.75 -19.16
C ARG A 426 44.28 -8.68 -19.84
N LEU A 427 43.72 -7.94 -20.79
CA LEU A 427 44.38 -6.85 -21.51
C LEU A 427 44.49 -5.57 -20.67
N SER A 428 43.37 -5.14 -20.07
CA SER A 428 43.29 -3.86 -19.35
C SER A 428 43.83 -3.91 -17.93
N ARG A 429 43.95 -5.11 -17.34
CA ARG A 429 44.25 -5.36 -15.92
C ARG A 429 43.29 -4.68 -14.93
N ARG A 430 42.15 -4.17 -15.40
CA ARG A 430 41.12 -3.55 -14.54
C ARG A 430 40.27 -4.63 -13.90
N THR A 431 40.41 -4.80 -12.58
CA THR A 431 39.69 -5.82 -11.80
C THR A 431 38.41 -5.31 -11.17
N LEU A 432 38.28 -3.99 -10.95
CA LEU A 432 37.10 -3.42 -10.31
C LEU A 432 35.84 -3.59 -11.18
N ILE A 433 34.83 -4.27 -10.63
CA ILE A 433 33.52 -4.42 -11.27
C ILE A 433 32.69 -3.17 -10.98
N PHE A 434 32.51 -2.88 -9.70
CA PHE A 434 31.75 -1.73 -9.24
C PHE A 434 32.09 -1.40 -7.80
N ARG A 435 31.96 -0.12 -7.44
CA ARG A 435 32.08 0.39 -6.08
C ARG A 435 31.04 1.49 -5.85
N THR A 436 30.28 1.41 -4.75
CA THR A 436 29.17 2.35 -4.49
C THR A 436 29.64 3.76 -4.18
N ALA A 437 30.81 3.92 -3.56
CA ALA A 437 31.40 5.22 -3.24
C ALA A 437 32.93 5.19 -3.37
N PRO A 438 33.56 6.29 -3.82
CA PRO A 438 35.02 6.38 -3.91
C PRO A 438 35.72 6.39 -2.54
N ASN A 439 34.99 6.70 -1.47
CA ASN A 439 35.49 6.78 -0.10
C ASN A 439 35.76 5.38 0.49
N ASP A 440 36.86 5.23 1.23
CA ASP A 440 37.21 4.00 1.97
C ASP A 440 36.50 3.89 3.34
N ASN A 441 35.79 4.92 3.79
CA ASN A 441 35.04 4.87 5.05
C ASN A 441 33.73 4.10 4.91
N GLU A 442 33.03 4.24 3.78
CA GLU A 442 31.74 3.61 3.55
C GLU A 442 31.59 3.22 2.08
N PHE A 443 31.46 1.92 1.81
CA PHE A 443 31.31 1.41 0.45
C PHE A 443 30.81 -0.05 0.44
N ALA A 444 30.24 -0.43 -0.69
CA ALA A 444 30.14 -1.82 -1.13
C ALA A 444 30.86 -1.96 -2.48
N MET A 445 31.52 -3.09 -2.70
CA MET A 445 32.39 -3.30 -3.84
C MET A 445 32.40 -4.75 -4.30
N ALA A 446 32.57 -4.96 -5.61
CA ALA A 446 32.94 -6.24 -6.18
C ALA A 446 34.11 -6.09 -7.16
N GLU A 447 35.03 -7.06 -7.15
CA GLU A 447 36.23 -7.08 -7.96
C GLU A 447 36.53 -8.48 -8.49
N TRP A 448 37.01 -8.58 -9.72
CA TRP A 448 37.53 -9.82 -10.29
C TRP A 448 38.84 -10.22 -9.63
N ILE A 449 38.99 -11.51 -9.33
CA ILE A 449 40.26 -12.10 -8.91
C ILE A 449 40.90 -12.74 -10.13
N LEU A 450 42.17 -12.42 -10.36
CA LEU A 450 42.94 -12.94 -11.49
C LEU A 450 43.93 -14.01 -11.02
N SER A 451 44.07 -15.06 -11.81
CA SER A 451 45.20 -15.97 -11.73
C SER A 451 46.50 -15.28 -12.17
N ILE A 452 47.63 -15.95 -11.92
CA ILE A 452 48.95 -15.54 -12.45
C ILE A 452 48.91 -15.41 -14.00
N SER A 453 48.13 -16.25 -14.68
CA SER A 453 47.93 -16.18 -16.14
C SER A 453 47.02 -15.02 -16.60
N GLY A 454 46.44 -14.26 -15.68
CA GLY A 454 45.53 -13.15 -15.95
C GLY A 454 44.10 -13.58 -16.30
N LYS A 455 43.73 -14.84 -16.05
CA LYS A 455 42.36 -15.37 -16.22
C LYS A 455 41.57 -15.09 -14.94
N ILE A 456 40.28 -14.76 -15.07
CA ILE A 456 39.40 -14.59 -13.90
C ILE A 456 39.21 -15.95 -13.21
N THR A 457 39.40 -15.99 -11.89
CA THR A 457 39.23 -17.20 -11.06
C THR A 457 38.17 -17.07 -9.98
N GLY A 458 37.65 -15.87 -9.77
CA GLY A 458 36.75 -15.59 -8.67
C GLY A 458 36.27 -14.15 -8.64
N VAL A 459 35.37 -13.87 -7.70
CA VAL A 459 34.89 -12.53 -7.36
C VAL A 459 35.19 -12.27 -5.89
N ARG A 460 35.86 -11.15 -5.61
CA ARG A 460 36.00 -10.59 -4.27
C ARG A 460 34.87 -9.61 -4.03
N ILE A 461 34.08 -9.81 -2.99
CA ILE A 461 33.05 -8.89 -2.55
C ILE A 461 33.45 -8.25 -1.22
N ALA A 462 33.18 -6.97 -1.08
CA ALA A 462 33.46 -6.21 0.13
C ALA A 462 32.30 -5.28 0.50
N ALA A 463 32.01 -5.16 1.79
CA ALA A 463 31.10 -4.17 2.35
C ALA A 463 31.72 -3.55 3.60
N LYS A 464 31.61 -2.22 3.73
CA LYS A 464 32.06 -1.48 4.90
C LYS A 464 31.09 -0.36 5.18
N ALA A 465 30.51 -0.36 6.37
CA ALA A 465 29.76 0.78 6.88
C ALA A 465 30.70 1.79 7.58
N ALA A 466 30.31 3.06 7.64
CA ALA A 466 31.10 4.11 8.30
C ALA A 466 31.40 3.79 9.78
N THR A 467 30.51 3.05 10.44
CA THR A 467 30.64 2.65 11.85
C THR A 467 31.52 1.41 12.07
N SER A 468 31.97 0.77 10.99
CA SER A 468 32.73 -0.48 11.05
C SER A 468 34.23 -0.22 10.90
N THR A 469 35.03 -0.82 11.78
CA THR A 469 36.49 -0.63 11.77
C THR A 469 37.13 -1.22 10.52
N ASN A 470 36.69 -2.42 10.13
CA ASN A 470 37.23 -3.17 8.99
C ASN A 470 36.10 -3.53 8.02
N PRO A 471 36.39 -3.61 6.71
CA PRO A 471 35.44 -4.14 5.74
C PRO A 471 35.18 -5.64 5.96
N TYR A 472 33.95 -6.07 5.70
CA TYR A 472 33.62 -7.47 5.48
C TYR A 472 34.07 -7.85 4.07
N ILE A 473 35.01 -8.77 3.95
CA ILE A 473 35.55 -9.25 2.67
C ILE A 473 35.39 -10.77 2.56
N ARG A 474 34.76 -11.20 1.46
CA ARG A 474 34.67 -12.60 1.05
C ARG A 474 35.13 -12.78 -0.39
N VAL A 475 35.63 -13.97 -0.67
CA VAL A 475 36.08 -14.39 -2.00
C VAL A 475 35.28 -15.62 -2.41
N CYS A 476 34.62 -15.51 -3.57
CA CYS A 476 33.86 -16.58 -4.19
C CYS A 476 34.59 -17.08 -5.45
N PRO A 477 35.21 -18.27 -5.42
CA PRO A 477 35.81 -18.88 -6.60
C PRO A 477 34.74 -19.27 -7.62
N ILE A 478 34.97 -18.95 -8.90
CA ILE A 478 34.04 -19.26 -10.00
C ILE A 478 34.75 -19.98 -11.14
N ASP A 479 34.07 -20.96 -11.74
CA ASP A 479 34.46 -21.56 -13.01
C ASP A 479 33.78 -20.81 -14.14
N LEU A 480 34.60 -20.21 -15.01
CA LEU A 480 34.15 -19.39 -16.13
C LEU A 480 33.44 -20.19 -17.23
N SER A 481 33.81 -21.47 -17.40
CA SER A 481 33.28 -22.31 -18.47
C SER A 481 31.83 -22.76 -18.21
N THR A 482 31.50 -22.91 -16.93
CA THR A 482 30.20 -23.43 -16.47
C THR A 482 29.37 -22.35 -15.77
N CYS A 483 29.96 -21.19 -15.47
CA CYS A 483 29.38 -20.15 -14.60
C CYS A 483 28.84 -20.73 -13.30
N THR A 484 29.63 -21.59 -12.63
CA THR A 484 29.30 -22.18 -11.33
C THR A 484 30.39 -21.92 -10.30
N LYS A 485 30.05 -22.03 -9.01
CA LYS A 485 31.00 -22.01 -7.90
C LYS A 485 32.04 -23.13 -8.08
N SER A 486 33.33 -22.80 -8.04
CA SER A 486 34.43 -23.74 -8.31
C SER A 486 35.18 -24.24 -7.07
N GLY A 487 34.86 -23.72 -5.87
CA GLY A 487 35.51 -24.10 -4.62
C GLY A 487 34.89 -23.41 -3.41
N ASP A 488 35.48 -23.64 -2.24
CA ASP A 488 34.99 -23.07 -0.98
C ASP A 488 35.13 -21.55 -0.91
N ILE A 489 34.21 -20.91 -0.20
CA ILE A 489 34.20 -19.45 -0.02
C ILE A 489 35.25 -19.10 1.02
N LEU A 490 36.15 -18.19 0.70
CA LEU A 490 37.18 -17.74 1.61
C LEU A 490 36.74 -16.42 2.25
N THR A 491 36.59 -16.41 3.57
CA THR A 491 36.33 -15.18 4.34
C THR A 491 37.68 -14.57 4.75
N LEU A 492 38.04 -13.42 4.16
CA LEU A 492 39.30 -12.75 4.43
C LEU A 492 39.21 -11.81 5.64
N SER A 493 38.05 -11.22 5.87
CA SER A 493 37.76 -10.34 6.99
C SER A 493 36.27 -10.34 7.26
N GLU A 494 35.85 -10.37 8.52
CA GLU A 494 34.46 -10.14 8.93
C GLU A 494 34.31 -8.66 9.32
N GLY A 495 33.38 -7.95 8.68
CA GLY A 495 33.10 -6.54 8.95
C GLY A 495 32.11 -6.38 10.10
N GLY A 496 31.49 -5.19 10.19
CA GLY A 496 30.53 -4.91 11.26
C GLY A 496 31.16 -4.73 12.65
N MET A 497 30.29 -4.52 13.63
CA MET A 497 30.71 -4.50 15.03
C MET A 497 30.81 -5.91 15.58
N ARG A 498 32.03 -6.33 15.90
CA ARG A 498 32.28 -7.64 16.51
C ARG A 498 32.02 -7.60 18.01
N SER A 499 31.16 -8.52 18.46
CA SER A 499 31.03 -8.88 19.86
C SER A 499 32.02 -9.99 20.21
N TYR A 500 32.61 -9.95 21.40
CA TYR A 500 33.57 -10.95 21.88
C TYR A 500 33.01 -11.74 23.05
N LEU A 501 33.50 -12.97 23.20
CA LEU A 501 33.15 -13.83 24.32
C LEU A 501 33.87 -13.33 25.60
N PRO A 502 33.18 -13.23 26.75
CA PRO A 502 33.82 -12.83 27.99
C PRO A 502 34.69 -13.97 28.54
N ALA A 503 35.83 -13.64 29.15
CA ALA A 503 36.76 -14.63 29.72
C ALA A 503 36.18 -15.38 30.94
N SER A 504 35.17 -14.79 31.59
CA SER A 504 34.40 -15.39 32.68
C SER A 504 32.92 -15.01 32.59
N PRO A 505 31.99 -15.80 33.14
CA PRO A 505 30.59 -15.41 33.24
C PRO A 505 30.41 -14.09 33.98
N TYR A 506 29.41 -13.30 33.60
CA TYR A 506 29.09 -12.06 34.29
C TYR A 506 28.41 -12.34 35.63
N VAL A 507 28.96 -11.77 36.70
CA VAL A 507 28.34 -11.75 38.03
C VAL A 507 27.54 -10.45 38.18
N LEU A 508 26.26 -10.56 38.57
CA LEU A 508 25.36 -9.43 38.78
C LEU A 508 25.14 -9.16 40.27
N LEU A 509 24.77 -7.92 40.59
CA LEU A 509 24.38 -7.53 41.94
C LEU A 509 23.02 -8.15 42.31
N PRO A 510 22.79 -8.49 43.59
CA PRO A 510 21.50 -8.99 44.04
C PRO A 510 20.41 -7.92 43.91
N PRO A 511 19.14 -8.30 43.77
CA PRO A 511 18.04 -7.36 43.72
C PRO A 511 17.96 -6.57 45.02
N LEU A 512 17.82 -5.25 44.90
CA LEU A 512 17.56 -4.33 46.01
C LEU A 512 16.08 -3.95 45.97
N ARG A 513 15.33 -4.26 47.03
CA ARG A 513 13.95 -3.81 47.19
C ARG A 513 13.83 -3.01 48.48
N ILE A 514 13.22 -1.83 48.37
CA ILE A 514 12.96 -0.91 49.47
C ILE A 514 11.46 -0.71 49.56
N GLY A 515 10.86 -1.10 50.70
CA GLY A 515 9.43 -1.03 50.94
C GLY A 515 8.90 -2.25 51.70
N PRO A 516 7.62 -2.21 52.12
CA PRO A 516 6.97 -3.35 52.76
C PRO A 516 6.78 -4.50 51.77
N VAL A 517 6.52 -5.69 52.31
CA VAL A 517 6.16 -6.88 51.51
C VAL A 517 4.70 -7.22 51.81
N LEU A 518 3.88 -7.30 50.77
CA LEU A 518 2.48 -7.67 50.90
C LEU A 518 2.29 -9.18 50.95
N SER A 519 1.27 -9.61 51.69
CA SER A 519 0.84 -11.01 51.79
C SER A 519 -0.39 -11.28 50.92
N ASP A 520 -0.43 -12.46 50.30
CA ASP A 520 -1.59 -12.99 49.59
C ASP A 520 -2.62 -13.65 50.54
N GLU A 521 -2.27 -13.80 51.82
CA GLU A 521 -3.06 -14.52 52.81
C GLU A 521 -3.79 -13.57 53.76
N PRO A 522 -5.01 -13.92 54.20
CA PRO A 522 -5.69 -13.18 55.27
C PRO A 522 -4.83 -13.14 56.54
N ALA A 523 -4.88 -12.02 57.27
CA ALA A 523 -4.11 -11.86 58.51
C ALA A 523 -4.42 -12.94 59.57
N ARG A 524 -5.67 -13.43 59.60
CA ARG A 524 -6.12 -14.57 60.42
C ARG A 524 -7.45 -15.14 59.90
N PRO A 525 -7.87 -16.32 60.37
CA PRO A 525 -9.22 -16.83 60.13
C PRO A 525 -10.32 -15.91 60.70
N VAL A 526 -11.49 -15.90 60.04
CA VAL A 526 -12.68 -15.15 60.49
C VAL A 526 -13.27 -15.82 61.73
N ARG A 527 -13.64 -15.03 62.74
CA ARG A 527 -14.33 -15.53 63.93
C ARG A 527 -15.80 -15.80 63.64
N THR A 528 -16.26 -16.99 63.99
CA THR A 528 -17.65 -17.46 63.83
C THR A 528 -18.33 -17.79 65.16
N ASN A 529 -17.63 -17.58 66.29
CA ASN A 529 -18.05 -18.04 67.62
C ASN A 529 -18.84 -17.01 68.44
N PHE A 530 -19.17 -15.84 67.88
CA PHE A 530 -19.96 -14.82 68.56
C PHE A 530 -21.34 -15.35 68.98
N LYS A 531 -21.78 -14.95 70.18
CA LYS A 531 -23.05 -15.40 70.77
C LYS A 531 -24.11 -14.32 70.68
N THR A 532 -25.35 -14.74 70.47
CA THR A 532 -26.52 -13.86 70.53
C THR A 532 -26.62 -13.22 71.91
N ARG A 533 -26.86 -11.90 71.96
CA ARG A 533 -27.27 -11.19 73.18
C ARG A 533 -28.72 -10.79 73.01
N THR A 534 -29.59 -11.19 73.93
CA THR A 534 -31.03 -10.95 73.83
C THR A 534 -31.55 -10.44 75.16
N SER A 535 -32.54 -9.56 75.13
CA SER A 535 -33.27 -9.18 76.32
C SER A 535 -33.93 -10.38 77.01
N PRO A 536 -34.11 -10.37 78.34
CA PRO A 536 -34.75 -11.48 79.06
C PRO A 536 -36.16 -11.84 78.58
N ALA A 537 -36.91 -10.86 78.08
CA ALA A 537 -38.27 -11.03 77.56
C ALA A 537 -38.30 -11.63 76.15
N LEU A 538 -37.29 -11.36 75.32
CA LEU A 538 -37.21 -11.80 73.93
C LEU A 538 -36.42 -13.11 73.79
N ARG A 539 -37.11 -14.25 73.66
CA ARG A 539 -36.47 -15.59 73.54
C ARG A 539 -36.09 -15.95 72.10
N VAL A 540 -35.20 -15.16 71.50
CA VAL A 540 -34.69 -15.37 70.13
C VAL A 540 -33.22 -15.77 70.14
N ILE A 541 -32.83 -16.68 69.25
CA ILE A 541 -31.43 -17.05 68.99
C ILE A 541 -31.09 -16.71 67.54
N LEU A 542 -30.00 -15.97 67.36
CA LEU A 542 -29.46 -15.62 66.05
C LEU A 542 -28.28 -16.53 65.71
N LYS A 543 -28.31 -17.16 64.53
CA LYS A 543 -27.21 -17.98 64.01
C LYS A 543 -26.82 -17.55 62.61
N THR A 544 -25.54 -17.39 62.36
CA THR A 544 -25.00 -17.17 61.03
C THR A 544 -25.27 -18.38 60.13
N MET A 545 -25.76 -18.14 58.92
CA MET A 545 -26.03 -19.19 57.92
C MET A 545 -25.05 -19.18 56.75
N SER A 546 -24.25 -18.12 56.63
CA SER A 546 -23.22 -17.94 55.60
C SER A 546 -21.82 -18.30 56.10
N ASP A 547 -21.01 -18.89 55.22
CA ASP A 547 -19.57 -19.11 55.41
C ASP A 547 -18.81 -18.63 54.15
N PRO A 548 -18.07 -17.49 54.20
CA PRO A 548 -17.84 -16.65 55.38
C PRO A 548 -19.10 -15.89 55.86
N PRO A 549 -19.14 -15.44 57.13
CA PRO A 549 -20.30 -14.72 57.70
C PRO A 549 -20.74 -13.49 56.89
N LEU A 550 -19.78 -12.75 56.32
CA LEU A 550 -20.01 -11.54 55.55
C LEU A 550 -19.25 -11.58 54.23
N THR A 551 -19.95 -11.37 53.13
CA THR A 551 -19.39 -11.19 51.79
C THR A 551 -19.35 -9.71 51.43
N ALA A 552 -18.16 -9.20 51.07
CA ALA A 552 -17.96 -7.78 50.76
C ALA A 552 -18.18 -7.46 49.27
N ASN A 553 -18.84 -6.34 48.97
CA ASN A 553 -19.10 -5.80 47.63
C ASN A 553 -19.48 -6.84 46.54
N PRO A 554 -20.49 -7.71 46.77
CA PRO A 554 -20.83 -8.78 45.83
C PRO A 554 -21.51 -8.28 44.54
N GLU A 555 -22.32 -7.22 44.62
CA GLU A 555 -23.08 -6.69 43.48
C GLU A 555 -22.76 -5.24 43.12
N PHE A 556 -22.12 -4.50 44.03
CA PHE A 556 -21.82 -3.09 43.83
C PHE A 556 -20.57 -2.70 44.61
N ALA A 557 -19.74 -1.86 43.99
CA ALA A 557 -18.53 -1.30 44.58
C ALA A 557 -18.45 0.20 44.27
N ASN A 558 -18.23 1.02 45.29
CA ASN A 558 -18.02 2.46 45.13
C ASN A 558 -16.82 2.95 45.95
N GLY A 559 -16.45 4.22 45.79
CA GLY A 559 -15.30 4.82 46.47
C GLY A 559 -15.57 5.26 47.92
N ARG A 560 -16.84 5.37 48.34
CA ARG A 560 -17.24 6.01 49.62
C ARG A 560 -17.61 5.01 50.73
N CYS A 561 -18.14 3.85 50.36
CA CYS A 561 -18.61 2.82 51.26
C CYS A 561 -18.13 1.44 50.81
N ASP A 562 -18.08 0.52 51.76
CA ASP A 562 -18.00 -0.91 51.49
C ASP A 562 -19.32 -1.58 51.90
N TYR A 563 -19.89 -2.34 50.99
CA TYR A 563 -21.12 -3.10 51.19
C TYR A 563 -20.80 -4.48 51.72
N TYR A 564 -21.57 -4.97 52.69
CA TYR A 564 -21.45 -6.32 53.23
C TYR A 564 -22.80 -7.01 53.21
N ARG A 565 -22.82 -8.23 52.68
CA ARG A 565 -23.99 -9.11 52.71
C ARG A 565 -23.78 -10.28 53.64
N GLY A 566 -24.81 -10.62 54.39
CA GLY A 566 -24.83 -11.79 55.24
C GLY A 566 -26.24 -12.37 55.36
N THR A 567 -26.29 -13.61 55.86
CA THR A 567 -27.55 -14.29 56.15
C THR A 567 -27.54 -14.82 57.58
N VAL A 568 -28.56 -14.46 58.35
CA VAL A 568 -28.75 -14.88 59.74
C VAL A 568 -30.09 -15.60 59.86
N SER A 569 -30.09 -16.73 60.57
CA SER A 569 -31.29 -17.43 60.98
C SER A 569 -31.76 -16.90 62.33
N VAL A 570 -33.00 -16.43 62.36
CA VAL A 570 -33.71 -15.92 63.53
C VAL A 570 -34.61 -17.03 64.07
N PHE A 571 -34.22 -17.64 65.18
CA PHE A 571 -34.93 -18.80 65.75
C PHE A 571 -35.72 -18.42 67.00
N ASN A 572 -37.02 -18.69 67.00
CA ASN A 572 -37.87 -18.53 68.18
C ASN A 572 -37.65 -19.73 69.14
N ASN A 573 -37.02 -19.49 70.28
CA ASN A 573 -36.66 -20.52 71.26
C ASN A 573 -37.74 -20.76 72.34
N ASN A 574 -38.97 -20.28 72.13
CA ASN A 574 -40.09 -20.61 72.99
C ASN A 574 -40.43 -22.11 72.96
N ALA A 575 -41.12 -22.59 74.00
CA ALA A 575 -41.47 -24.00 74.11
C ALA A 575 -42.43 -24.44 72.99
N PRO A 576 -42.30 -25.67 72.46
CA PRO A 576 -43.24 -26.18 71.45
C PRO A 576 -44.67 -26.19 72.02
N GLY A 577 -45.63 -25.65 71.26
CA GLY A 577 -47.03 -25.53 71.69
C GLY A 577 -47.35 -24.32 72.59
N SER A 578 -46.37 -23.47 72.89
CA SER A 578 -46.67 -22.15 73.48
C SER A 578 -47.44 -21.28 72.48
N LEU A 579 -48.32 -20.39 72.94
CA LEU A 579 -49.02 -19.40 72.11
C LEU A 579 -48.23 -18.08 72.03
N ASN A 580 -46.90 -18.17 72.08
CA ASN A 580 -45.99 -17.02 72.17
C ASN A 580 -45.18 -16.86 70.86
N PRO A 581 -45.81 -16.38 69.77
CA PRO A 581 -45.08 -15.99 68.57
C PRO A 581 -44.21 -14.77 68.88
N VAL A 582 -43.09 -14.65 68.16
CA VAL A 582 -42.22 -13.47 68.24
C VAL A 582 -42.36 -12.68 66.95
N THR A 583 -42.66 -11.39 67.07
CA THR A 583 -42.84 -10.49 65.92
C THR A 583 -41.68 -9.51 65.86
N ILE A 584 -40.82 -9.64 64.84
CA ILE A 584 -39.69 -8.73 64.62
C ILE A 584 -40.20 -7.51 63.86
N ALA A 585 -40.11 -6.32 64.46
CA ALA A 585 -40.59 -5.05 63.92
C ALA A 585 -39.50 -4.25 63.20
N GLY A 586 -38.23 -4.41 63.62
CA GLY A 586 -37.12 -3.60 63.12
C GLY A 586 -35.84 -4.40 62.93
N VAL A 587 -35.03 -3.96 61.96
CA VAL A 587 -33.65 -4.43 61.77
C VAL A 587 -32.75 -3.22 61.60
N SER A 588 -31.75 -3.11 62.47
CA SER A 588 -30.70 -2.10 62.38
C SER A 588 -29.32 -2.73 62.45
N ALA A 589 -28.30 -1.99 62.02
CA ALA A 589 -26.93 -2.43 62.05
C ALA A 589 -26.00 -1.32 62.52
N ALA A 590 -24.95 -1.70 63.22
CA ALA A 590 -23.85 -0.82 63.58
C ALA A 590 -22.53 -1.53 63.30
N TYR A 591 -21.46 -0.79 63.01
CA TYR A 591 -20.16 -1.36 62.72
C TYR A 591 -19.09 -0.80 63.65
N ARG A 592 -18.01 -1.55 63.81
CA ARG A 592 -16.75 -1.03 64.36
C ARG A 592 -15.57 -1.73 63.72
N MET A 593 -14.46 -1.03 63.60
CA MET A 593 -13.18 -1.65 63.27
C MET A 593 -12.59 -2.25 64.55
N VAL A 594 -11.93 -3.41 64.45
CA VAL A 594 -11.25 -4.01 65.60
C VAL A 594 -10.26 -3.01 66.22
N GLY A 595 -10.24 -2.94 67.55
CA GLY A 595 -9.52 -1.92 68.32
C GLY A 595 -10.27 -0.61 68.58
N ASN A 596 -11.39 -0.34 67.89
CA ASN A 596 -12.29 0.74 68.30
C ASN A 596 -13.21 0.25 69.43
N ALA A 597 -13.39 1.08 70.47
CA ALA A 597 -14.21 0.76 71.63
C ALA A 597 -15.72 0.81 71.35
N GLU A 598 -16.16 1.72 70.47
CA GLU A 598 -17.57 2.02 70.23
C GLU A 598 -18.04 1.59 68.84
N TYR A 599 -19.33 1.28 68.74
CA TYR A 599 -20.02 0.99 67.48
C TYR A 599 -20.56 2.28 66.86
N ALA A 600 -20.26 2.49 65.58
CA ALA A 600 -20.79 3.59 64.77
C ALA A 600 -21.99 3.11 63.92
N PRO A 601 -22.95 3.99 63.59
CA PRO A 601 -24.04 3.65 62.70
C PRO A 601 -23.53 3.36 61.28
N VAL A 602 -24.14 2.38 60.60
CA VAL A 602 -23.93 2.16 59.16
C VAL A 602 -24.65 3.25 58.34
N GLU A 603 -24.21 3.49 57.11
CA GLU A 603 -24.87 4.46 56.21
C GLU A 603 -26.22 3.93 55.70
N GLN A 604 -26.31 2.62 55.49
CA GLN A 604 -27.51 1.95 55.04
C GLN A 604 -27.58 0.52 55.60
N CYS A 605 -28.78 0.07 55.96
CA CYS A 605 -29.10 -1.33 56.27
C CYS A 605 -30.34 -1.72 55.46
N LYS A 606 -30.23 -2.77 54.64
CA LYS A 606 -31.27 -3.22 53.71
C LYS A 606 -31.50 -4.73 53.87
N VAL A 607 -32.74 -5.17 53.78
CA VAL A 607 -33.11 -6.60 53.77
C VAL A 607 -33.23 -7.07 52.32
N LEU A 608 -32.67 -8.25 51.98
CA LEU A 608 -32.55 -8.78 50.62
C LEU A 608 -33.36 -10.09 50.44
N ASN A 609 -34.36 -10.10 49.53
CA ASN A 609 -35.29 -11.21 49.19
C ASN A 609 -36.29 -11.63 50.30
N GLY A 610 -37.59 -11.85 50.05
CA GLY A 610 -38.43 -11.75 48.85
C GLY A 610 -39.93 -11.69 49.23
N THR A 611 -40.72 -11.04 48.36
CA THR A 611 -42.21 -10.96 48.29
C THR A 611 -43.05 -10.49 49.49
N ASP A 612 -42.54 -10.50 50.72
CA ASP A 612 -43.18 -9.92 51.92
C ASP A 612 -42.31 -8.80 52.51
N SER A 613 -41.95 -7.81 51.69
CA SER A 613 -41.30 -6.60 52.18
C SER A 613 -42.26 -5.73 53.00
N ALA A 614 -42.44 -6.13 54.26
CA ALA A 614 -42.59 -5.24 55.39
C ALA A 614 -42.28 -6.05 56.65
N LEU A 615 -41.18 -5.73 57.34
CA LEU A 615 -41.25 -5.85 58.79
C LEU A 615 -42.52 -5.09 59.22
N PRO A 616 -43.38 -5.65 60.09
CA PRO A 616 -43.06 -6.76 60.99
C PRO A 616 -43.21 -8.19 60.42
N VAL A 617 -42.36 -9.13 60.89
CA VAL A 617 -42.43 -10.58 60.58
C VAL A 617 -42.67 -11.39 61.86
N THR A 618 -43.69 -12.26 61.84
CA THR A 618 -44.04 -13.12 62.98
C THR A 618 -43.48 -14.54 62.82
N ILE A 619 -42.80 -15.02 63.86
CA ILE A 619 -42.13 -16.33 63.90
C ILE A 619 -42.77 -17.18 65.00
N GLU A 620 -43.39 -18.30 64.62
CA GLU A 620 -43.99 -19.24 65.57
C GLU A 620 -42.94 -19.95 66.45
N PRO A 621 -43.30 -20.44 67.65
CA PRO A 621 -42.40 -21.16 68.53
C PRO A 621 -41.70 -22.33 67.83
N ARG A 622 -40.38 -22.45 68.04
CA ARG A 622 -39.50 -23.45 67.40
C ARG A 622 -39.40 -23.37 65.88
N GLN A 623 -39.85 -22.27 65.26
CA GLN A 623 -39.57 -21.98 63.86
C GLN A 623 -38.39 -21.02 63.70
N ALA A 624 -37.86 -20.97 62.47
CA ALA A 624 -36.77 -20.08 62.09
C ALA A 624 -37.15 -19.27 60.86
N TRP A 625 -36.77 -17.99 60.88
CA TRP A 625 -36.83 -17.11 59.71
C TRP A 625 -35.42 -16.81 59.22
N GLN A 626 -35.21 -16.84 57.90
CA GLN A 626 -33.93 -16.49 57.30
C GLN A 626 -33.93 -15.02 56.89
N LEU A 627 -33.12 -14.23 57.59
CA LEU A 627 -32.88 -12.83 57.28
C LEU A 627 -31.61 -12.71 56.45
N ALA A 628 -31.76 -12.36 55.17
CA ALA A 628 -30.64 -11.89 54.35
C ALA A 628 -30.62 -10.35 54.34
N PHE A 629 -29.44 -9.77 54.51
CA PHE A 629 -29.28 -8.33 54.63
C PHE A 629 -28.05 -7.82 53.88
N GLU A 630 -28.03 -6.51 53.63
CA GLU A 630 -26.91 -5.74 53.10
C GLU A 630 -26.72 -4.49 53.94
N VAL A 631 -25.48 -4.22 54.33
CA VAL A 631 -25.11 -3.02 55.07
C VAL A 631 -24.03 -2.24 54.34
N ALA A 632 -24.15 -0.91 54.31
CA ALA A 632 -23.15 -0.01 53.76
C ALA A 632 -22.32 0.60 54.90
N VAL A 633 -21.05 0.22 54.99
CA VAL A 633 -20.11 0.75 55.96
C VAL A 633 -19.34 1.92 55.33
N PRO A 634 -19.42 3.14 55.88
CA PRO A 634 -18.71 4.29 55.34
C PRO A 634 -17.20 4.14 55.51
N ARG A 635 -16.44 4.58 54.50
CA ARG A 635 -14.99 4.64 54.55
C ARG A 635 -14.52 5.91 55.26
N THR A 636 -13.28 5.89 55.75
CA THR A 636 -12.66 7.11 56.27
C THR A 636 -12.49 8.14 55.14
N PRO A 637 -12.47 9.45 55.43
CA PRO A 637 -12.25 10.47 54.39
C PRO A 637 -10.96 10.27 53.59
N ALA A 638 -9.89 9.79 54.24
CA ALA A 638 -8.62 9.47 53.59
C ALA A 638 -8.76 8.29 52.61
N ASP A 639 -9.46 7.22 53.01
CA ASP A 639 -9.71 6.07 52.14
C ASP A 639 -10.67 6.40 50.99
N ALA A 640 -11.68 7.25 51.24
CA ALA A 640 -12.64 7.67 50.24
C ALA A 640 -12.00 8.56 49.15
N ALA A 641 -10.99 9.35 49.52
CA ALA A 641 -10.24 10.19 48.59
C ALA A 641 -9.43 9.39 47.54
N LEU A 642 -9.11 8.12 47.83
CA LEU A 642 -8.39 7.24 46.89
C LEU A 642 -9.31 6.69 45.77
N ASP A 643 -10.63 6.84 45.87
CA ASP A 643 -11.67 6.34 44.93
C ASP A 643 -11.44 4.89 44.45
N VAL A 644 -10.89 4.03 45.32
CA VAL A 644 -10.63 2.63 44.99
C VAL A 644 -11.94 1.84 44.97
N ARG A 645 -12.23 1.17 43.86
CA ARG A 645 -13.47 0.39 43.68
C ARG A 645 -13.17 -1.09 43.57
N TRP A 646 -13.32 -1.81 44.68
CA TRP A 646 -13.07 -3.24 44.74
C TRP A 646 -14.34 -4.06 44.73
N TRP A 647 -14.46 -4.90 43.71
CA TRP A 647 -15.48 -5.93 43.62
C TRP A 647 -15.10 -7.15 44.45
N ASN A 648 -16.08 -7.76 45.11
CA ASN A 648 -15.94 -8.96 45.96
C ASN A 648 -14.93 -8.82 47.11
N ARG A 649 -14.55 -7.58 47.46
CA ARG A 649 -13.56 -7.20 48.48
C ARG A 649 -13.91 -5.83 49.02
N ALA A 650 -13.61 -5.57 50.29
CA ALA A 650 -13.80 -4.26 50.91
C ALA A 650 -12.47 -3.54 51.13
N PHE A 651 -12.42 -2.23 50.91
CA PHE A 651 -11.20 -1.42 51.04
C PHE A 651 -10.95 -0.94 52.48
N GLY A 652 -11.99 -0.61 53.23
CA GLY A 652 -11.89 -0.20 54.64
C GLY A 652 -11.19 -1.21 55.57
N PRO A 653 -11.53 -2.51 55.54
CA PRO A 653 -10.94 -3.51 56.43
C PRO A 653 -9.58 -4.04 55.98
N ARG A 654 -8.94 -3.41 54.98
CA ARG A 654 -7.68 -3.91 54.38
C ARG A 654 -6.53 -4.06 55.38
N HIS A 655 -6.55 -3.28 56.46
CA HIS A 655 -5.51 -3.30 57.50
C HIS A 655 -5.96 -3.94 58.82
N ARG A 656 -7.27 -3.96 59.11
CA ARG A 656 -7.84 -4.55 60.32
C ARG A 656 -9.29 -5.01 60.09
N PRO A 657 -9.75 -6.09 60.73
CA PRO A 657 -11.10 -6.61 60.52
C PRO A 657 -12.20 -5.61 60.92
N VAL A 658 -13.37 -5.76 60.30
CA VAL A 658 -14.59 -5.03 60.66
C VAL A 658 -15.58 -5.99 61.32
N ARG A 659 -16.24 -5.51 62.37
CA ARG A 659 -17.33 -6.22 63.05
C ARG A 659 -18.61 -5.45 62.87
N ILE A 660 -19.66 -6.16 62.44
CA ILE A 660 -20.99 -5.64 62.18
C ILE A 660 -21.93 -6.28 63.20
N ARG A 661 -22.54 -5.45 64.04
CA ARG A 661 -23.58 -5.85 64.98
C ARG A 661 -24.93 -5.63 64.32
N ILE A 662 -25.65 -6.72 64.08
CA ILE A 662 -27.05 -6.69 63.66
C ILE A 662 -27.91 -6.67 64.93
N THR A 663 -28.87 -5.76 64.98
CA THR A 663 -29.87 -5.64 66.04
C THR A 663 -31.25 -5.86 65.45
N LEU A 664 -32.01 -6.80 66.02
CA LEU A 664 -33.42 -7.00 65.75
C LEU A 664 -34.22 -6.42 66.92
N GLU A 665 -35.27 -5.69 66.61
CA GLU A 665 -36.19 -5.09 67.58
C GLU A 665 -37.57 -5.74 67.40
N ASP A 666 -38.20 -6.16 68.48
CA ASP A 666 -39.57 -6.67 68.45
C ASP A 666 -40.63 -5.55 68.58
N ILE A 667 -41.91 -5.90 68.55
CA ILE A 667 -43.01 -4.93 68.69
C ILE A 667 -43.10 -4.28 70.08
N GLU A 668 -42.45 -4.85 71.09
CA GLU A 668 -42.41 -4.35 72.47
C GLU A 668 -41.15 -3.51 72.75
N GLY A 669 -40.27 -3.35 71.76
CA GLY A 669 -39.01 -2.60 71.85
C GLY A 669 -37.86 -3.41 72.46
N GLU A 670 -38.00 -4.72 72.61
CA GLU A 670 -36.95 -5.60 73.12
C GLU A 670 -35.96 -5.99 72.00
N GLU A 671 -34.67 -6.05 72.34
CA GLU A 671 -33.60 -6.19 71.36
C GLU A 671 -32.91 -7.56 71.40
N CYS A 672 -32.55 -8.05 70.22
CA CYS A 672 -31.71 -9.22 70.03
C CYS A 672 -30.56 -8.88 69.07
N THR A 673 -29.31 -9.14 69.47
CA THR A 673 -28.12 -8.74 68.71
C THR A 673 -27.19 -9.90 68.41
N LEU A 674 -26.53 -9.84 67.25
CA LEU A 674 -25.45 -10.75 66.83
C LEU A 674 -24.33 -9.97 66.16
N VAL A 675 -23.09 -10.29 66.53
CA VAL A 675 -21.90 -9.73 65.89
C VAL A 675 -21.38 -10.68 64.82
N LEU A 676 -21.13 -10.13 63.64
CA LEU A 676 -20.56 -10.81 62.48
C LEU A 676 -19.24 -10.12 62.11
N GLU A 677 -18.24 -10.90 61.73
CA GLU A 677 -16.92 -10.37 61.40
C GLU A 677 -16.60 -10.57 59.92
N HIS A 678 -15.90 -9.58 59.35
CA HIS A 678 -15.24 -9.70 58.06
C HIS A 678 -13.75 -9.42 58.24
N VAL A 679 -12.93 -10.42 57.91
CA VAL A 679 -11.47 -10.28 57.78
C VAL A 679 -11.15 -10.11 56.30
N PHE A 680 -10.35 -9.09 55.97
CA PHE A 680 -9.97 -8.83 54.59
C PHE A 680 -9.20 -10.02 54.00
N LYS A 681 -9.61 -10.43 52.81
CA LYS A 681 -8.94 -11.46 52.01
C LYS A 681 -8.21 -10.77 50.85
N PRO A 682 -6.86 -10.76 50.85
CA PRO A 682 -6.09 -10.22 49.75
C PRO A 682 -6.41 -10.92 48.43
N TYR A 683 -6.29 -10.20 47.33
CA TYR A 683 -6.33 -10.79 46.01
C TYR A 683 -4.91 -11.29 45.67
N PRO A 684 -4.77 -12.42 44.95
CA PRO A 684 -3.45 -12.92 44.58
C PRO A 684 -2.60 -11.85 43.90
N LEU A 685 -1.45 -11.54 44.49
CA LEU A 685 -0.49 -10.60 43.92
C LEU A 685 0.15 -11.21 42.67
N THR A 686 0.53 -10.35 41.74
CA THR A 686 1.31 -10.76 40.56
C THR A 686 2.61 -11.43 41.00
N LYS A 687 2.94 -12.55 40.36
CA LYS A 687 4.16 -13.33 40.60
C LYS A 687 4.98 -13.39 39.32
N ARG A 688 6.27 -13.67 39.47
CA ARG A 688 7.14 -14.04 38.36
C ARG A 688 6.54 -15.27 37.66
N LYS A 689 6.41 -15.23 36.34
CA LYS A 689 6.00 -16.37 35.54
C LYS A 689 7.17 -17.31 35.29
N ASP A 690 6.88 -18.56 34.94
CA ASP A 690 7.92 -19.58 34.71
C ASP A 690 8.83 -19.23 33.51
N ASP A 691 8.31 -18.49 32.52
CA ASP A 691 9.03 -18.00 31.34
C ASP A 691 9.77 -16.68 31.55
N ASP A 692 9.53 -15.98 32.67
CA ASP A 692 10.21 -14.72 32.95
C ASP A 692 11.68 -14.97 33.36
N LEU A 693 12.59 -14.17 32.83
CA LEU A 693 13.95 -14.04 33.35
C LEU A 693 13.94 -13.35 34.72
N ALA A 694 13.09 -12.33 34.88
CA ALA A 694 12.91 -11.59 36.13
C ALA A 694 11.55 -10.91 36.20
N PHE A 695 11.09 -10.62 37.42
CA PHE A 695 9.93 -9.78 37.69
C PHE A 695 10.30 -8.76 38.76
N VAL A 696 10.57 -7.53 38.30
CA VAL A 696 11.06 -6.44 39.16
C VAL A 696 9.88 -5.66 39.70
N PHE A 697 9.71 -5.60 41.01
CA PHE A 697 8.52 -5.00 41.62
C PHE A 697 8.77 -4.35 42.98
N PHE A 698 7.89 -3.44 43.35
CA PHE A 698 7.66 -3.00 44.72
C PHE A 698 6.18 -3.16 45.08
N ASP A 699 5.91 -3.25 46.39
CA ASP A 699 4.55 -3.40 46.90
C ASP A 699 4.07 -2.06 47.50
N ASP A 700 2.86 -1.64 47.12
CA ASP A 700 2.19 -0.45 47.64
C ASP A 700 1.20 -0.85 48.75
N PRO A 701 1.50 -0.56 50.02
CA PRO A 701 0.66 -0.92 51.16
C PRO A 701 -0.64 -0.11 51.22
N ASN A 702 -0.72 1.07 50.59
CA ASN A 702 -1.89 1.96 50.71
C ASN A 702 -3.07 1.41 49.91
N VAL A 703 -2.78 0.91 48.70
CA VAL A 703 -3.78 0.31 47.81
C VAL A 703 -3.67 -1.21 47.71
N LEU A 704 -2.83 -1.84 48.55
CA LEU A 704 -2.54 -3.28 48.54
C LEU A 704 -2.31 -3.84 47.12
N ALA A 705 -1.44 -3.20 46.36
CA ALA A 705 -1.14 -3.60 44.98
C ALA A 705 0.37 -3.80 44.78
N ARG A 706 0.71 -4.76 43.92
CA ARG A 706 2.09 -4.97 43.45
C ARG A 706 2.27 -4.26 42.12
N ARG A 707 3.25 -3.35 42.05
CA ARG A 707 3.63 -2.64 40.82
C ARG A 707 4.96 -3.19 40.34
N GLY A 708 5.03 -3.64 39.09
CA GLY A 708 6.23 -4.30 38.58
C GLY A 708 6.28 -4.51 37.08
N VAL A 709 7.45 -4.95 36.62
CA VAL A 709 7.81 -5.12 35.22
C VAL A 709 8.30 -6.55 35.00
N HIS A 710 7.70 -7.22 34.03
CA HIS A 710 8.16 -8.54 33.56
C HIS A 710 9.29 -8.39 32.54
N VAL A 711 10.26 -9.30 32.64
CA VAL A 711 11.40 -9.40 31.74
C VAL A 711 11.46 -10.81 31.19
N GLN A 712 11.38 -10.94 29.87
CA GLN A 712 11.17 -12.23 29.21
C GLN A 712 12.19 -12.44 28.09
N PRO A 713 12.66 -13.67 27.87
CA PRO A 713 13.46 -13.97 26.69
C PRO A 713 12.57 -13.91 25.43
N CYS A 714 13.12 -13.52 24.28
CA CYS A 714 12.40 -13.69 23.02
C CYS A 714 12.80 -14.98 22.31
N THR A 715 11.83 -15.65 21.68
CA THR A 715 12.06 -16.86 20.87
C THR A 715 12.06 -16.58 19.36
N SER A 716 11.65 -15.39 18.94
CA SER A 716 11.68 -14.98 17.53
C SER A 716 13.11 -14.77 17.04
N GLU A 717 13.39 -15.20 15.82
CA GLU A 717 14.69 -15.00 15.18
C GLU A 717 15.03 -13.50 15.06
N GLY A 718 16.19 -13.09 15.58
CA GLY A 718 16.66 -11.70 15.58
C GLY A 718 16.16 -10.82 16.73
N GLU A 719 15.22 -11.31 17.55
CA GLU A 719 14.78 -10.66 18.78
C GLU A 719 15.49 -11.28 20.00
N VAL A 720 15.79 -10.48 21.01
CA VAL A 720 16.66 -10.91 22.13
C VAL A 720 15.89 -10.99 23.44
N ILE A 721 15.19 -9.92 23.81
CA ILE A 721 14.54 -9.79 25.11
C ILE A 721 13.33 -8.86 25.03
N VAL A 722 12.33 -9.10 25.87
CA VAL A 722 11.17 -8.22 26.07
C VAL A 722 11.22 -7.67 27.49
N ILE A 723 11.20 -6.34 27.63
CA ILE A 723 11.20 -5.65 28.92
C ILE A 723 9.97 -4.75 28.98
N GLY A 724 9.06 -5.01 29.92
CA GLY A 724 7.84 -4.20 30.08
C GLY A 724 6.99 -4.14 28.81
N GLY A 725 6.95 -5.23 28.04
CA GLY A 725 6.24 -5.33 26.75
C GLY A 725 6.96 -4.70 25.56
N THR A 726 8.19 -4.21 25.70
CA THR A 726 8.99 -3.66 24.59
C THR A 726 10.08 -4.64 24.16
N THR A 727 10.06 -5.05 22.89
CA THR A 727 11.05 -5.98 22.33
C THR A 727 12.34 -5.27 21.91
N LEU A 728 13.49 -5.85 22.29
CA LEU A 728 14.82 -5.41 21.87
C LEU A 728 15.42 -6.45 20.94
N ASN A 729 15.85 -6.01 19.75
CA ASN A 729 16.49 -6.85 18.74
C ASN A 729 18.02 -6.67 18.73
N THR A 730 18.72 -7.60 18.07
CA THR A 730 20.19 -7.60 17.96
C THR A 730 20.73 -6.25 17.48
N LYS A 731 20.14 -5.70 16.42
CA LYS A 731 20.55 -4.42 15.82
C LYS A 731 20.45 -3.26 16.82
N ARG A 732 19.38 -3.19 17.62
CA ARG A 732 19.22 -2.14 18.64
C ARG A 732 20.30 -2.27 19.72
N LEU A 733 20.63 -3.49 20.15
CA LEU A 733 21.70 -3.70 21.13
C LEU A 733 23.08 -3.32 20.57
N GLU A 734 23.37 -3.67 19.32
CA GLU A 734 24.62 -3.27 18.63
C GLU A 734 24.73 -1.74 18.51
N LYS A 735 23.64 -1.04 18.18
CA LYS A 735 23.61 0.43 18.21
C LYS A 735 23.93 0.99 19.59
N THR A 736 23.34 0.41 20.64
CA THR A 736 23.61 0.84 22.02
C THR A 736 25.10 0.65 22.37
N VAL A 737 25.69 -0.48 21.99
CA VAL A 737 27.13 -0.72 22.17
C VAL A 737 27.97 0.29 21.38
N TYR A 738 27.58 0.62 20.14
CA TYR A 738 28.28 1.62 19.32
C TYR A 738 28.29 2.98 20.01
N GLN A 739 27.12 3.42 20.49
CA GLN A 739 26.97 4.68 21.20
C GLN A 739 27.83 4.72 22.48
N ALA A 740 27.91 3.60 23.20
CA ALA A 740 28.79 3.49 24.37
C ALA A 740 30.28 3.57 23.99
N LEU A 741 30.70 2.88 22.93
CA LEU A 741 32.09 2.94 22.42
C LEU A 741 32.46 4.36 21.97
N LYS A 742 31.52 5.09 21.34
CA LYS A 742 31.73 6.46 20.86
C LYS A 742 31.74 7.48 21.99
N SER A 743 30.85 7.34 22.98
CA SER A 743 30.68 8.31 24.07
C SER A 743 31.52 8.02 25.32
N GLY A 744 32.02 6.79 25.47
CA GLY A 744 32.67 6.30 26.68
C GLY A 744 31.69 5.96 27.82
N LYS A 745 30.38 6.17 27.65
CA LYS A 745 29.37 5.86 28.67
C LYS A 745 28.93 4.41 28.56
N THR A 746 29.17 3.62 29.59
CA THR A 746 28.92 2.17 29.60
C THR A 746 27.56 1.77 30.18
N GLU A 747 26.88 2.70 30.85
CA GLU A 747 25.47 2.59 31.23
C GLU A 747 24.67 3.49 30.26
N VAL A 748 23.80 2.88 29.45
CA VAL A 748 23.04 3.59 28.41
C VAL A 748 21.54 3.39 28.65
N ASP A 749 20.81 4.50 28.72
CA ASP A 749 19.34 4.49 28.82
C ASP A 749 18.75 3.91 27.52
N LEU A 750 17.91 2.88 27.65
CA LEU A 750 17.24 2.26 26.52
C LEU A 750 16.04 3.09 26.01
N ALA A 751 15.61 4.09 26.76
CA ALA A 751 14.44 4.94 26.48
C ALA A 751 13.15 4.11 26.24
N ILE A 752 12.99 3.02 26.99
CA ILE A 752 11.79 2.17 26.99
C ILE A 752 10.94 2.32 28.25
N GLY A 753 11.43 3.08 29.22
CA GLY A 753 10.74 3.34 30.48
C GLY A 753 9.41 4.05 30.25
N ARG A 754 8.49 3.86 31.18
CA ARG A 754 7.16 4.49 31.14
C ARG A 754 6.84 5.10 32.50
N THR A 755 6.43 6.36 32.48
CA THR A 755 5.55 6.92 33.51
C THR A 755 4.14 6.49 33.15
N MET A 756 3.47 5.72 33.99
CA MET A 756 2.09 5.30 33.71
C MET A 756 1.17 6.50 33.89
N SER A 757 0.84 7.26 32.83
CA SER A 757 0.03 8.49 32.97
C SER A 757 -1.47 8.20 33.19
N GLY A 758 -2.09 8.84 34.19
CA GLY A 758 -3.52 8.74 34.54
C GLY A 758 -3.73 8.83 36.05
N ALA A 759 -4.75 8.17 36.61
CA ALA A 759 -4.83 7.88 38.06
C ALA A 759 -3.62 7.04 38.61
N GLU A 760 -2.62 6.79 37.75
CA GLU A 760 -1.50 5.89 37.93
C GLU A 760 -0.13 6.52 37.63
N GLY A 761 -0.01 7.87 37.61
CA GLY A 761 1.30 8.56 37.69
C GLY A 761 2.04 8.31 39.03
N THR A 762 1.44 7.46 39.86
CA THR A 762 1.88 6.94 41.14
C THR A 762 3.14 6.07 41.04
N TRP A 763 3.48 5.53 39.86
CA TRP A 763 4.71 4.76 39.69
C TRP A 763 5.31 4.89 38.29
N GLU A 764 6.62 4.71 38.22
CA GLU A 764 7.40 4.75 36.98
C GLU A 764 8.46 3.65 36.97
N TRP A 765 8.91 3.29 35.78
CA TRP A 765 10.02 2.37 35.61
C TRP A 765 10.88 2.77 34.42
N ALA A 766 12.16 2.41 34.50
CA ALA A 766 13.13 2.63 33.44
C ALA A 766 14.15 1.47 33.39
N ALA A 767 14.79 1.32 32.23
CA ALA A 767 15.75 0.27 31.99
C ALA A 767 16.99 0.80 31.25
N TRP A 768 18.16 0.38 31.72
CA TRP A 768 19.45 0.71 31.16
C TRP A 768 20.16 -0.54 30.67
N ALA A 769 20.84 -0.43 29.54
CA ALA A 769 21.76 -1.45 29.07
C ALA A 769 23.13 -1.22 29.72
N LEU A 770 23.69 -2.29 30.29
CA LEU A 770 25.04 -2.32 30.83
C LEU A 770 25.97 -2.95 29.80
N ILE A 771 26.97 -2.19 29.38
CA ILE A 771 27.82 -2.51 28.24
C ILE A 771 29.23 -2.81 28.70
N ASP A 772 29.72 -3.97 28.29
CA ASP A 772 31.12 -4.32 28.40
C ASP A 772 31.83 -3.80 27.14
N ILE A 773 32.64 -2.76 27.30
CA ILE A 773 33.42 -2.14 26.20
C ILE A 773 34.57 -3.03 25.72
N SER A 774 35.10 -3.89 26.58
CA SER A 774 36.17 -4.84 26.23
C SER A 774 35.60 -5.93 25.34
N CYS A 775 34.45 -6.50 25.74
CA CYS A 775 33.72 -7.53 24.99
C CYS A 775 32.83 -6.95 23.89
N ARG A 776 32.62 -5.63 23.82
CA ARG A 776 31.73 -4.92 22.89
C ARG A 776 30.33 -5.50 22.84
N ARG A 777 29.71 -5.69 24.00
CA ARG A 777 28.35 -6.25 24.10
C ARG A 777 27.60 -5.71 25.31
N VAL A 778 26.27 -5.74 25.22
CA VAL A 778 25.38 -5.63 26.36
C VAL A 778 25.47 -6.94 27.13
N TYR A 779 25.84 -6.87 28.41
CA TYR A 779 25.94 -8.05 29.26
C TYR A 779 24.75 -8.21 30.20
N ALA A 780 24.12 -7.10 30.57
CA ALA A 780 22.96 -7.10 31.46
C ALA A 780 22.09 -5.86 31.23
N PHE A 781 20.86 -5.96 31.74
CA PHE A 781 19.89 -4.89 31.84
C PHE A 781 19.71 -4.54 33.30
N LYS A 782 19.80 -3.26 33.63
CA LYS A 782 19.46 -2.72 34.94
C LYS A 782 18.08 -2.13 34.87
N ILE A 783 17.19 -2.53 35.76
CA ILE A 783 15.79 -2.10 35.77
C ILE A 783 15.52 -1.44 37.12
N ILE A 784 14.97 -0.24 37.07
CA ILE A 784 14.54 0.50 38.26
C ILE A 784 13.02 0.68 38.16
N VAL A 785 12.32 0.29 39.22
CA VAL A 785 10.86 0.48 39.38
C VAL A 785 10.65 1.25 40.68
N GLN A 786 9.90 2.34 40.65
CA GLN A 786 9.75 3.22 41.82
C GLN A 786 8.42 3.98 41.80
N GLU A 787 8.09 4.63 42.91
CA GLU A 787 7.01 5.61 42.93
C GLU A 787 7.28 6.79 42.00
N GLY A 788 6.25 7.20 41.27
CA GLY A 788 6.32 8.22 40.24
C GLY A 788 6.34 9.62 40.82
N LYS A 789 6.43 10.62 39.95
CA LYS A 789 6.53 12.03 40.36
C LYS A 789 5.23 12.56 40.99
N ASP A 790 4.10 11.92 40.70
CA ASP A 790 2.80 12.32 41.25
C ASP A 790 2.55 11.68 42.63
N ALA A 791 3.45 10.81 43.09
CA ALA A 791 3.40 10.32 44.47
C ALA A 791 3.77 11.46 45.44
N PRO A 792 3.00 11.67 46.52
CA PRO A 792 3.24 12.77 47.45
C PRO A 792 4.61 12.69 48.14
N VAL A 793 5.11 11.46 48.35
CA VAL A 793 6.44 11.16 48.88
C VAL A 793 6.91 9.85 48.26
N GLN A 794 8.15 9.81 47.75
CA GLN A 794 8.77 8.59 47.24
C GLN A 794 9.42 7.79 48.38
N ARG A 795 8.89 6.60 48.64
CA ARG A 795 9.23 5.68 49.72
C ARG A 795 9.53 4.27 49.23
N PHE A 796 8.98 3.90 48.08
CA PHE A 796 9.05 2.53 47.56
C PHE A 796 9.79 2.45 46.23
N GLY A 797 10.58 1.39 46.08
CA GLY A 797 11.24 1.09 44.82
C GLY A 797 12.07 -0.17 44.85
N ALA A 798 12.47 -0.60 43.66
CA ALA A 798 13.29 -1.78 43.46
C ALA A 798 14.28 -1.56 42.31
N VAL A 799 15.46 -2.14 42.46
CA VAL A 799 16.49 -2.24 41.42
C VAL A 799 16.88 -3.69 41.27
N GLU A 800 16.86 -4.18 40.03
CA GLU A 800 17.26 -5.55 39.71
C GLU A 800 18.06 -5.58 38.40
N TYR A 801 18.98 -6.53 38.32
CA TYR A 801 19.86 -6.73 37.18
C TYR A 801 19.52 -8.05 36.50
N VAL A 802 19.33 -8.03 35.19
CA VAL A 802 18.97 -9.21 34.39
C VAL A 802 20.04 -9.45 33.35
N LEU A 803 20.56 -10.68 33.27
CA LEU A 803 21.54 -11.04 32.25
C LEU A 803 20.96 -10.88 30.85
N CYS A 804 21.74 -10.31 29.94
CA CYS A 804 21.36 -10.28 28.54
C CYS A 804 21.52 -11.68 27.94
N PRO A 805 20.47 -12.24 27.30
CA PRO A 805 20.60 -13.46 26.50
C PRO A 805 21.72 -13.34 25.46
N ALA A 806 22.22 -14.48 24.97
CA ALA A 806 23.18 -14.46 23.87
C ALA A 806 22.53 -13.89 22.60
N TYR A 807 23.25 -13.01 21.90
CA TYR A 807 22.77 -12.38 20.67
C TYR A 807 23.94 -12.04 19.75
N GLY A 808 23.64 -11.96 18.45
CA GLY A 808 24.59 -11.63 17.40
C GLY A 808 25.71 -12.67 17.22
N ASP A 809 26.57 -12.41 16.24
CA ASP A 809 27.73 -13.25 15.96
C ASP A 809 28.88 -12.91 16.91
N THR A 810 29.13 -13.78 17.88
CA THR A 810 30.22 -13.62 18.84
C THR A 810 31.50 -14.27 18.33
N VAL A 811 32.57 -13.48 18.29
CA VAL A 811 33.90 -13.99 17.95
C VAL A 811 34.38 -14.88 19.10
N ASN A 812 34.79 -16.10 18.77
CA ASN A 812 35.37 -17.05 19.72
C ASN A 812 36.81 -16.67 20.10
N LYS A 813 36.95 -15.48 20.68
CA LYS A 813 38.19 -14.94 21.24
C LYS A 813 37.87 -14.32 22.59
N PRO A 814 38.22 -14.98 23.71
CA PRO A 814 37.89 -14.50 25.03
C PRO A 814 38.57 -13.17 25.34
N ARG A 815 37.86 -12.27 26.01
CA ARG A 815 38.35 -10.96 26.48
C ARG A 815 38.05 -10.74 27.96
N PRO A 816 38.88 -9.98 28.69
CA PRO A 816 38.61 -9.68 30.09
C PRO A 816 37.29 -8.91 30.23
N VAL A 817 36.50 -9.26 31.24
CA VAL A 817 35.23 -8.59 31.55
C VAL A 817 35.50 -7.18 32.04
N SER A 818 34.78 -6.21 31.47
CA SER A 818 34.76 -4.83 31.92
C SER A 818 33.33 -4.45 32.31
N TYR A 819 33.05 -4.37 33.62
CA TYR A 819 31.75 -3.95 34.12
C TYR A 819 31.47 -2.48 33.81
N ALA A 820 30.19 -2.17 33.57
CA ALA A 820 29.77 -0.80 33.31
C ALA A 820 29.92 0.08 34.56
N THR A 821 30.36 1.33 34.36
CA THR A 821 30.27 2.38 35.37
C THR A 821 28.82 2.85 35.48
N GLU A 822 28.19 2.57 36.62
CA GLU A 822 26.79 2.88 36.89
C GLU A 822 26.62 4.30 37.46
N THR A 823 25.72 5.07 36.85
CA THR A 823 25.40 6.45 37.21
C THR A 823 23.95 6.61 37.67
N ALA A 824 23.00 5.91 37.03
CA ALA A 824 21.61 5.86 37.46
C ALA A 824 21.52 5.12 38.79
N ARG A 825 20.75 5.62 39.75
CA ARG A 825 20.51 4.94 41.03
C ARG A 825 19.06 5.15 41.42
N LEU A 826 18.56 4.27 42.28
CA LEU A 826 17.31 4.56 42.98
C LEU A 826 17.50 5.90 43.72
N PRO A 827 16.58 6.86 43.57
CA PRO A 827 16.64 8.13 44.27
C PRO A 827 16.57 7.88 45.79
N PRO A 828 17.02 8.84 46.61
CA PRO A 828 16.85 8.75 48.06
C PRO A 828 15.36 8.60 48.40
N LEU A 829 14.98 7.44 48.94
CA LEU A 829 13.62 7.15 49.37
C LEU A 829 13.47 7.45 50.86
N GLU A 830 12.34 8.01 51.27
CA GLU A 830 12.03 8.20 52.68
C GLU A 830 11.71 6.88 53.38
N ALA A 831 12.09 6.76 54.65
CA ALA A 831 11.76 5.58 55.45
C ALA A 831 10.24 5.46 55.66
N TYR A 832 9.68 4.30 55.36
CA TYR A 832 8.29 3.98 55.63
C TYR A 832 8.17 3.05 56.84
N THR A 833 7.51 3.53 57.89
CA THR A 833 7.09 2.71 59.04
C THR A 833 5.68 2.18 58.78
N LEU A 834 5.54 0.86 58.73
CA LEU A 834 4.24 0.20 58.61
C LEU A 834 3.42 0.45 59.88
N PRO A 835 2.21 1.04 59.79
CA PRO A 835 1.38 1.21 60.97
C PRO A 835 0.91 -0.15 61.52
N GLU A 836 1.02 -0.33 62.84
CA GLU A 836 0.50 -1.53 63.51
C GLU A 836 -0.99 -1.37 63.79
N TYR A 837 -1.78 -2.35 63.33
CA TYR A 837 -3.22 -2.38 63.55
C TYR A 837 -3.62 -3.62 64.36
N PRO A 838 -4.50 -3.47 65.39
CA PRO A 838 -4.98 -4.60 66.17
C PRO A 838 -5.82 -5.54 65.30
N GLN A 839 -5.50 -6.83 65.35
CA GLN A 839 -6.15 -7.86 64.54
C GLN A 839 -7.32 -8.54 65.26
N ASP A 840 -7.36 -8.55 66.59
CA ASP A 840 -8.48 -9.12 67.37
C ASP A 840 -8.65 -8.38 68.72
N ASP A 841 -9.83 -8.49 69.32
CA ASP A 841 -10.16 -7.99 70.66
C ASP A 841 -11.30 -8.80 71.33
N ALA A 842 -11.46 -8.65 72.65
CA ALA A 842 -12.43 -9.41 73.46
C ALA A 842 -13.74 -8.65 73.75
N LEU A 843 -13.98 -7.47 73.16
CA LEU A 843 -15.10 -6.60 73.53
C LEU A 843 -16.49 -7.23 73.29
N ASP A 844 -16.59 -8.12 72.30
CA ASP A 844 -17.86 -8.76 71.91
C ASP A 844 -18.06 -10.16 72.51
N ASP A 845 -17.13 -10.64 73.35
CA ASP A 845 -17.12 -11.99 73.90
C ASP A 845 -18.17 -12.16 75.01
N PHE A 846 -19.41 -12.41 74.60
CA PHE A 846 -20.51 -12.67 75.52
C PHE A 846 -20.63 -14.15 75.87
N LYS A 847 -20.72 -14.44 77.17
CA LYS A 847 -21.06 -15.77 77.70
C LYS A 847 -22.52 -15.74 78.16
N PRO A 848 -23.46 -16.45 77.50
CA PRO A 848 -24.83 -16.50 77.97
C PRO A 848 -24.91 -17.14 79.37
N PRO A 849 -25.81 -16.68 80.25
CA PRO A 849 -26.01 -17.29 81.55
C PRO A 849 -26.45 -18.75 81.37
N VAL A 850 -25.76 -19.68 82.04
CA VAL A 850 -26.09 -21.11 82.03
C VAL A 850 -27.42 -21.30 82.76
N PRO A 851 -28.47 -21.90 82.14
CA PRO A 851 -29.68 -22.22 82.88
C PRO A 851 -29.34 -23.23 83.99
N PRO A 852 -29.89 -23.09 85.21
CA PRO A 852 -29.61 -24.04 86.29
C PRO A 852 -30.02 -25.45 85.83
N LYS A 853 -29.10 -26.41 85.96
CA LYS A 853 -29.39 -27.83 85.68
C LYS A 853 -30.63 -28.26 86.47
N PRO A 854 -31.59 -28.98 85.85
CA PRO A 854 -32.68 -29.57 86.62
C PRO A 854 -32.08 -30.53 87.66
N ALA A 855 -32.47 -30.37 88.92
CA ALA A 855 -32.03 -31.23 90.01
C ALA A 855 -32.64 -32.63 89.81
N THR A 856 -31.83 -33.59 89.37
CA THR A 856 -32.19 -35.01 89.38
C THR A 856 -32.05 -35.52 90.83
N PRO A 857 -33.08 -36.17 91.42
CA PRO A 857 -32.94 -36.76 92.75
C PRO A 857 -32.02 -37.98 92.67
N VAL A 858 -31.02 -38.04 93.56
CA VAL A 858 -30.13 -39.19 93.72
C VAL A 858 -30.87 -40.23 94.56
N ILE A 859 -31.14 -41.40 93.99
CA ILE A 859 -31.45 -42.61 94.76
C ILE A 859 -30.13 -43.35 94.95
N GLU A 860 -29.69 -43.45 96.21
CA GLU A 860 -28.57 -44.28 96.63
C GLU A 860 -28.89 -45.77 96.49
N ALA A 861 -27.97 -46.52 95.89
CA ALA A 861 -27.81 -47.94 96.16
C ALA A 861 -26.32 -48.28 96.11
N ALA A 862 -25.75 -48.46 97.31
CA ALA A 862 -24.45 -49.04 97.52
C ALA A 862 -24.49 -50.56 97.29
N GLY A 863 -23.42 -51.15 96.75
CA GLY A 863 -23.17 -52.58 96.93
C GLY A 863 -22.36 -53.28 95.86
N LEU A 864 -21.14 -53.64 96.27
CA LEU A 864 -20.35 -54.81 95.87
C LEU A 864 -19.42 -54.73 94.66
N ALA A 865 -18.25 -55.31 94.93
CA ALA A 865 -16.98 -55.11 94.29
C ALA A 865 -16.62 -56.26 93.33
N SER A 866 -15.59 -55.95 92.55
CA SER A 866 -14.49 -56.84 92.18
C SER A 866 -14.57 -57.66 90.89
N THR A 867 -13.55 -57.39 90.07
CA THR A 867 -12.68 -58.36 89.37
C THR A 867 -13.27 -59.12 88.18
N LEU A 868 -12.98 -58.65 86.97
CA LEU A 868 -11.96 -59.22 86.06
C LEU A 868 -12.22 -58.76 84.61
N ALA A 869 -11.13 -58.41 83.94
CA ALA A 869 -10.92 -58.53 82.49
C ALA A 869 -11.61 -57.53 81.54
N MET A 870 -10.73 -56.83 80.81
CA MET A 870 -10.91 -56.23 79.47
C MET A 870 -11.77 -54.96 79.37
N SER A 871 -11.19 -53.81 79.75
CA SER A 871 -11.75 -52.51 79.39
C SER A 871 -11.21 -52.04 78.04
N ALA A 872 -12.04 -52.19 77.01
CA ALA A 872 -12.13 -51.20 75.94
C ALA A 872 -12.25 -49.80 76.57
N GLY A 873 -11.62 -48.80 75.93
CA GLY A 873 -11.60 -47.43 76.44
C GLY A 873 -13.00 -46.87 76.75
N PRO A 874 -13.09 -45.85 77.64
CA PRO A 874 -14.37 -45.33 78.11
C PRO A 874 -15.17 -44.82 76.92
N VAL A 875 -16.32 -45.44 76.67
CA VAL A 875 -17.30 -44.95 75.72
C VAL A 875 -17.70 -43.54 76.17
N PRO A 876 -17.54 -42.50 75.33
CA PRO A 876 -17.91 -41.14 75.71
C PRO A 876 -19.36 -41.11 76.16
N VAL A 877 -19.67 -40.41 77.26
CA VAL A 877 -21.04 -40.20 77.76
C VAL A 877 -21.96 -39.67 76.65
N GLU A 878 -21.38 -38.95 75.70
CA GLU A 878 -22.04 -38.44 74.50
C GLU A 878 -22.44 -39.55 73.50
N LEU A 879 -21.66 -40.62 73.38
CA LEU A 879 -22.00 -41.82 72.60
C LEU A 879 -23.06 -42.66 73.32
N THR A 880 -23.00 -42.78 74.65
CA THR A 880 -24.02 -43.47 75.45
C THR A 880 -25.37 -42.73 75.40
N ASN A 881 -25.34 -41.39 75.44
CA ASN A 881 -26.54 -40.56 75.29
C ASN A 881 -27.09 -40.60 73.85
N ARG A 882 -26.21 -40.66 72.83
CA ARG A 882 -26.64 -40.85 71.44
C ARG A 882 -27.24 -42.24 71.21
N LEU A 883 -26.66 -43.29 71.78
CA LEU A 883 -27.20 -44.65 71.70
C LEU A 883 -28.53 -44.77 72.44
N ALA A 884 -28.65 -44.21 73.65
CA ALA A 884 -29.92 -44.14 74.37
C ALA A 884 -30.98 -43.31 73.64
N SER A 885 -30.58 -42.23 72.94
CA SER A 885 -31.48 -41.45 72.08
C SER A 885 -31.88 -42.22 70.82
N ILE A 886 -30.99 -43.04 70.25
CA ILE A 886 -31.29 -43.89 69.09
C ILE A 886 -32.25 -45.00 69.52
N ASP A 887 -32.03 -45.65 70.66
CA ASP A 887 -32.94 -46.66 71.21
C ASP A 887 -34.31 -46.07 71.57
N ALA A 888 -34.35 -44.87 72.16
CA ALA A 888 -35.61 -44.17 72.44
C ALA A 888 -36.34 -43.69 71.17
N ASN A 889 -35.62 -43.46 70.08
CA ASN A 889 -36.20 -43.14 68.77
C ASN A 889 -36.64 -44.41 68.04
N LEU A 890 -35.89 -45.51 68.12
CA LEU A 890 -36.25 -46.81 67.56
C LEU A 890 -37.47 -47.41 68.27
N ALA A 891 -37.55 -47.28 69.60
CA ALA A 891 -38.74 -47.67 70.37
C ALA A 891 -39.97 -46.83 70.01
N ARG A 892 -39.80 -45.51 69.75
CA ARG A 892 -40.88 -44.66 69.24
C ARG A 892 -41.29 -44.99 67.81
N ILE A 893 -40.34 -45.33 66.94
CA ILE A 893 -40.61 -45.77 65.57
C ILE A 893 -41.32 -47.12 65.57
N ALA A 894 -40.91 -48.06 66.43
CA ALA A 894 -41.57 -49.36 66.60
C ALA A 894 -42.99 -49.20 67.14
N ALA A 895 -43.21 -48.36 68.16
CA ALA A 895 -44.56 -48.06 68.68
C ALA A 895 -45.45 -47.32 67.66
N ALA A 896 -44.86 -46.47 66.81
CA ALA A 896 -45.57 -45.82 65.70
C ALA A 896 -45.90 -46.81 64.57
N LEU A 897 -45.02 -47.78 64.29
CA LEU A 897 -45.25 -48.86 63.32
C LEU A 897 -46.33 -49.83 63.79
N GLU A 898 -46.32 -50.22 65.07
CA GLU A 898 -47.38 -51.04 65.67
C GLU A 898 -48.74 -50.33 65.62
N LYS A 899 -48.77 -49.01 65.91
CA LYS A 899 -50.00 -48.21 65.74
C LYS A 899 -50.49 -48.15 64.29
N LEU A 900 -49.57 -48.09 63.32
CA LEU A 900 -49.88 -48.10 61.88
C LEU A 900 -50.39 -49.46 61.39
N VAL A 901 -49.86 -50.56 61.93
CA VAL A 901 -50.33 -51.93 61.63
C VAL A 901 -51.70 -52.19 62.27
N THR A 902 -52.01 -51.60 63.44
CA THR A 902 -53.35 -51.68 64.05
C THR A 902 -54.41 -50.76 63.43
N ALA A 903 -54.01 -49.78 62.61
CA ALA A 903 -54.91 -48.81 61.96
C ALA A 903 -55.23 -49.15 60.49
N ALA A 904 -54.70 -50.25 59.94
CA ALA A 904 -55.03 -50.71 58.60
C ALA A 904 -56.37 -51.49 58.62
N PRO A 905 -57.42 -51.05 57.88
CA PRO A 905 -58.67 -51.80 57.78
C PRO A 905 -58.49 -53.10 56.98
N SER A 906 -59.12 -54.17 57.46
CA SER A 906 -59.20 -55.46 56.79
C SER A 906 -59.93 -55.36 55.46
N THR A 907 -59.24 -55.54 54.33
CA THR A 907 -59.88 -55.91 53.05
C THR A 907 -59.90 -57.43 52.94
N LYS A 908 -61.09 -58.03 53.08
CA LYS A 908 -61.39 -59.40 52.63
C LYS A 908 -62.34 -59.33 51.44
N SER A 909 -61.79 -59.40 50.23
CA SER A 909 -62.26 -60.13 49.04
C SER A 909 -61.37 -59.73 47.86
#